data_AF-A0A7C4X576-F1
#
_entry.id   AF-A0A7C4X576-F1
#
_cell.length_a   1.000
_cell.length_b   1.000
_cell.length_c   1.000
_cell.angle_alpha   90.00
_cell.angle_beta   90.00
_cell.angle_gamma   90.00
#
_symmetry.space_group_name_H-M   'P 1'
#
loop_
_entity.id
_entity.type
_entity.pdbx_description
1 polymer ?
#
loop_
_entity_poly.entity_id
_entity_poly.type
_entity_poly.pdbx_seq_one_letter_code
_entity_poly.pdbx_strand_id
1 'polypeptide(L)'
;MQKYSLLILCYVVQVHYAFAQISKHVMPVNPDLIQYYQQKKVKLLKAATQPGQQPTGYIPPYVQLPEYYETPAESKLYAVGLPDRFDLREKGKVSPVKSQGQGNFGGNCWAFSSTGSVESWWIDPLNALGAGDLSEHHMATCHGYEWGFGEGGNEYFPMAYYTQLKGPVKESQVPYNPNDTSTHHCINTYKPVAYIIETRWIYNNPTLTKKMIMQYGAVSTNIHWDDAYFQSSTNTFYSNDRNGPNHAIDLIGWDDNIVTQHGKGAWIAKNSWSTSWGDKGYFYIAYGDHHILKPASFYPTLLPTDVFDTLMSKDNVGVVSFFGYSKDYAYALLKFNALSEKYIKKIGTFIPRTGSIIELSIYNQKNDTIGDLLLHYISEPAMCPGFYAYNMPVKVNGTFYVLARYYTPGLTRPIPIEMQAEILGEMYADPIIQPTGSQWVSKDGNEWQPIGKDTKDWEANIVLHVYAASTSSPVAFFDASKKEVCAGSTITFTNRSLGNISTYEWKFGNGAVPSTATGPGPHTVSIPSTLEEQQLTAQLKISGPDGVDSFMYNYRVVKNLTVLIGAPDYIKIRDTAKLTAIADADSYLWYPSSNLSDSTSKTVYFRPQHTGLHKFTVTASSGSCKGTYTINVNVKQPPINDDACNAILLPLGKSGPYTNVGATVEPNEPMPADTSCYDEKTWCNEGGLQNSVWFKVIGPATGKLSIDTKGMDTQIAVYKSDTCTNIKNSDLVAANDDYYLTEPYEAAIYELDVVPGKTYWIQIDGSGGGVEGEFYITIGDGPLGESQKYTSIAARKIDAQAQLFPNPNEGNFTVWYTSPSPENIKITLLSVEGKVIYSKIHTKSAGDYSTTLNFP
;
A
#
# COMPACT_ATOMS: atom_id res chain seq x y z
N MET A 1 -21.56 36.95 37.71
CA MET A 1 -20.59 36.45 36.71
C MET A 1 -20.10 35.04 37.02
N GLN A 2 -20.95 34.16 37.57
CA GLN A 2 -20.62 32.75 37.88
C GLN A 2 -21.40 31.73 37.03
N LYS A 3 -22.23 32.20 36.07
CA LYS A 3 -23.01 31.34 35.16
C LYS A 3 -22.47 31.25 33.73
N TYR A 4 -21.47 32.06 33.37
CA TYR A 4 -20.87 32.04 32.02
C TYR A 4 -19.60 31.17 31.92
N SER A 5 -18.98 30.81 33.04
CA SER A 5 -17.77 29.97 33.06
C SER A 5 -18.08 28.46 32.95
N LEU A 6 -19.28 28.01 33.35
CA LEU A 6 -19.70 26.61 33.19
C LEU A 6 -20.09 26.27 31.75
N LEU A 7 -20.62 27.24 30.98
CA LEU A 7 -20.99 27.04 29.58
C LEU A 7 -19.76 26.90 28.67
N ILE A 8 -18.66 27.59 28.97
CA ILE A 8 -17.39 27.45 28.25
C ILE A 8 -16.69 26.14 28.62
N LEU A 9 -16.81 25.66 29.86
CA LEU A 9 -16.26 24.37 30.26
C LEU A 9 -17.03 23.19 29.63
N CYS A 10 -18.36 23.28 29.52
CA CYS A 10 -19.14 22.27 28.79
C CYS A 10 -18.91 22.30 27.27
N TYR A 11 -18.61 23.48 26.68
CA TYR A 11 -18.27 23.58 25.26
C TYR A 11 -16.85 23.04 24.95
N VAL A 12 -15.89 23.21 25.87
CA VAL A 12 -14.53 22.66 25.72
C VAL A 12 -14.48 21.14 25.94
N VAL A 13 -15.43 20.58 26.71
CA VAL A 13 -15.55 19.11 26.89
C VAL A 13 -16.33 18.43 25.75
N GLN A 14 -17.16 19.16 24.99
CA GLN A 14 -17.88 18.59 23.83
C GLN A 14 -17.09 18.58 22.52
N VAL A 15 -16.01 19.37 22.39
CA VAL A 15 -15.23 19.47 21.12
C VAL A 15 -14.13 18.39 20.99
N HIS A 16 -14.02 17.47 21.94
CA HIS A 16 -13.13 16.30 21.81
C HIS A 16 -13.84 15.05 21.24
N TYR A 17 -15.13 15.16 20.91
CA TYR A 17 -15.89 14.10 20.26
C TYR A 17 -16.07 14.40 18.76
N ALA A 18 -15.05 14.09 17.97
CA ALA A 18 -15.17 13.79 16.53
C ALA A 18 -13.79 13.45 15.96
N PHE A 19 -13.19 12.34 16.39
CA PHE A 19 -12.45 11.53 15.43
C PHE A 19 -13.37 10.35 15.13
N ALA A 20 -13.98 10.38 13.95
CA ALA A 20 -14.70 9.24 13.44
C ALA A 20 -13.78 8.02 13.53
N GLN A 21 -14.20 7.02 14.31
CA GLN A 21 -13.51 5.76 14.46
C GLN A 21 -13.37 5.16 13.05
N ILE A 22 -12.13 5.04 12.59
CA ILE A 22 -11.79 4.54 11.26
C ILE A 22 -12.43 3.15 11.13
N SER A 23 -13.30 2.96 10.13
CA SER A 23 -13.94 1.67 9.87
C SER A 23 -12.88 0.55 9.79
N LYS A 24 -13.05 -0.56 10.51
CA LYS A 24 -12.13 -1.73 10.50
C LYS A 24 -11.71 -2.19 9.11
N HIS A 25 -12.60 -1.96 8.16
CA HIS A 25 -12.46 -2.37 6.78
C HIS A 25 -11.54 -1.44 6.00
N VAL A 26 -11.34 -0.19 6.43
CA VAL A 26 -10.45 0.76 5.74
C VAL A 26 -9.03 0.73 6.28
N MET A 27 -8.07 1.13 5.45
CA MET A 27 -6.68 1.27 5.88
C MET A 27 -6.53 2.40 6.92
N PRO A 28 -5.61 2.26 7.89
CA PRO A 28 -5.33 3.31 8.84
C PRO A 28 -4.75 4.55 8.12
N VAL A 29 -4.99 5.71 8.74
CA VAL A 29 -4.44 6.98 8.26
C VAL A 29 -2.92 6.93 8.30
N ASN A 30 -2.29 7.46 7.26
CA ASN A 30 -0.86 7.65 7.16
C ASN A 30 -0.34 8.50 8.34
N PRO A 31 0.55 7.97 9.21
CA PRO A 31 1.14 8.73 10.31
C PRO A 31 1.87 10.00 9.85
N ASP A 32 2.48 9.98 8.66
CA ASP A 32 3.15 11.15 8.09
C ASP A 32 2.16 12.28 7.80
N LEU A 33 0.92 11.95 7.41
CA LEU A 33 -0.14 12.94 7.22
C LEU A 33 -0.57 13.55 8.55
N ILE A 34 -0.72 12.73 9.60
CA ILE A 34 -1.04 13.25 10.95
C ILE A 34 0.06 14.20 11.42
N GLN A 35 1.32 13.79 11.27
CA GLN A 35 2.47 14.63 11.61
C GLN A 35 2.49 15.92 10.78
N TYR A 36 2.16 15.83 9.50
CA TYR A 36 2.05 16.98 8.60
C TYR A 36 1.03 18.01 9.11
N TYR A 37 -0.18 17.59 9.48
CA TYR A 37 -1.20 18.50 10.04
C TYR A 37 -0.80 19.08 11.40
N GLN A 38 -0.16 18.31 12.27
CA GLN A 38 0.36 18.82 13.55
C GLN A 38 1.40 19.92 13.32
N GLN A 39 2.33 19.70 12.37
CA GLN A 39 3.33 20.70 11.99
C GLN A 39 2.70 21.91 11.31
N LYS A 40 1.71 21.72 10.42
CA LYS A 40 0.94 22.80 9.76
C LYS A 40 0.29 23.68 10.81
N LYS A 41 -0.40 23.10 11.81
CA LYS A 41 -1.00 23.86 12.92
C LYS A 41 0.03 24.63 13.72
N VAL A 42 1.17 24.02 14.08
CA VAL A 42 2.26 24.73 14.78
C VAL A 42 2.84 25.85 13.93
N LYS A 43 3.04 25.64 12.63
CA LYS A 43 3.50 26.66 11.68
C LYS A 43 2.49 27.78 11.55
N LEU A 44 1.19 27.52 11.49
CA LEU A 44 0.15 28.56 11.47
C LEU A 44 0.14 29.36 12.78
N LEU A 45 0.30 28.71 13.94
CA LEU A 45 0.44 29.38 15.25
C LEU A 45 1.72 30.24 15.32
N LYS A 46 2.82 29.77 14.75
CA LYS A 46 4.09 30.52 14.63
C LYS A 46 4.00 31.63 13.58
N ALA A 47 3.33 31.42 12.46
CA ALA A 47 3.12 32.41 11.40
C ALA A 47 2.23 33.56 11.87
N ALA A 48 1.25 33.26 12.74
CA ALA A 48 0.47 34.25 13.46
C ALA A 48 1.31 35.12 14.42
N THR A 49 2.55 34.71 14.73
CA THR A 49 3.50 35.47 15.56
C THR A 49 4.73 35.97 14.80
N GLN A 50 5.05 35.46 13.61
CA GLN A 50 6.06 35.95 12.66
C GLN A 50 5.70 35.62 11.19
N PRO A 51 5.52 36.61 10.29
CA PRO A 51 5.17 36.34 8.89
C PRO A 51 6.33 35.68 8.12
N GLY A 52 6.11 34.53 7.46
CA GLY A 52 7.03 34.04 6.41
C GLY A 52 7.22 32.52 6.26
N GLN A 53 6.73 31.66 7.17
CA GLN A 53 6.89 30.20 7.01
C GLN A 53 5.83 29.60 6.08
N GLN A 54 6.32 28.97 5.00
CA GLN A 54 5.61 28.60 3.79
C GLN A 54 4.91 27.22 3.87
N PRO A 55 3.80 27.00 3.15
CA PRO A 55 3.28 25.66 2.87
C PRO A 55 4.28 24.88 1.99
N THR A 56 4.40 23.58 2.24
CA THR A 56 5.25 22.66 1.47
C THR A 56 4.55 22.27 0.16
N GLY A 57 5.31 21.93 -0.88
CA GLY A 57 4.73 21.50 -2.16
C GLY A 57 4.16 20.08 -2.15
N TYR A 58 4.54 19.25 -1.17
CA TYR A 58 4.05 17.89 -1.02
C TYR A 58 3.14 17.75 0.21
N ILE A 59 2.06 17.00 0.05
CA ILE A 59 1.13 16.60 1.11
C ILE A 59 1.14 15.07 1.18
N PRO A 60 1.51 14.46 2.33
CA PRO A 60 1.45 13.01 2.45
C PRO A 60 0.05 12.47 2.10
N PRO A 61 -0.05 11.37 1.34
CA PRO A 61 -1.36 10.79 1.01
C PRO A 61 -2.06 10.27 2.27
N TYR A 62 -3.39 10.20 2.22
CA TYR A 62 -4.23 9.75 3.35
C TYR A 62 -3.87 8.35 3.85
N VAL A 63 -3.46 7.46 2.95
CA VAL A 63 -2.95 6.13 3.26
C VAL A 63 -1.53 5.97 2.73
N GLN A 64 -0.70 5.25 3.49
CA GLN A 64 0.63 4.87 3.05
C GLN A 64 0.57 3.46 2.46
N LEU A 65 0.94 3.33 1.19
CA LEU A 65 1.09 2.03 0.56
C LEU A 65 2.46 1.42 0.91
N PRO A 66 2.55 0.08 1.08
CA PRO A 66 3.83 -0.58 1.31
C PRO A 66 4.79 -0.33 0.14
N GLU A 67 5.98 0.19 0.43
CA GLU A 67 7.01 0.38 -0.59
C GLU A 67 7.51 -0.98 -1.12
N TYR A 68 7.64 -1.09 -2.44
CA TYR A 68 8.28 -2.24 -3.08
C TYR A 68 9.75 -1.93 -3.37
N TYR A 69 10.63 -2.88 -3.06
CA TYR A 69 12.04 -2.79 -3.36
C TYR A 69 12.39 -3.76 -4.49
N GLU A 70 13.11 -3.25 -5.49
CA GLU A 70 13.61 -4.05 -6.61
C GLU A 70 14.50 -5.19 -6.12
N THR A 71 14.21 -6.42 -6.56
CA THR A 71 15.11 -7.54 -6.32
C THR A 71 16.33 -7.49 -7.27
N PRO A 72 17.49 -8.06 -6.90
CA PRO A 72 18.65 -8.11 -7.79
C PRO A 72 18.39 -8.81 -9.15
N ALA A 73 17.39 -9.70 -9.22
CA ALA A 73 17.00 -10.38 -10.46
C ALA A 73 16.21 -9.44 -11.39
N GLU A 74 15.25 -8.70 -10.84
CA GLU A 74 14.50 -7.68 -11.58
C GLU A 74 15.41 -6.55 -12.06
N SER A 75 16.34 -6.10 -11.22
CA SER A 75 17.35 -5.10 -11.58
C SER A 75 18.15 -5.54 -12.81
N LYS A 76 18.65 -6.79 -12.83
CA LYS A 76 19.34 -7.32 -14.00
C LYS A 76 18.46 -7.39 -15.23
N LEU A 77 17.19 -7.77 -15.09
CA LEU A 77 16.24 -7.86 -16.20
C LEU A 77 15.94 -6.48 -16.80
N TYR A 78 15.72 -5.47 -15.96
CA TYR A 78 15.40 -4.12 -16.42
C TYR A 78 16.64 -3.37 -16.92
N ALA A 79 17.84 -3.74 -16.48
CA ALA A 79 19.09 -3.09 -16.88
C ALA A 79 19.52 -3.40 -18.32
N VAL A 80 18.97 -4.47 -18.92
CA VAL A 80 19.30 -4.84 -20.31
C VAL A 80 18.93 -3.72 -21.26
N GLY A 81 19.92 -3.19 -21.98
CA GLY A 81 19.73 -2.17 -23.02
C GLY A 81 19.67 -0.72 -22.51
N LEU A 82 19.93 -0.46 -21.22
CA LEU A 82 20.07 0.90 -20.71
C LEU A 82 21.44 1.48 -21.07
N PRO A 83 21.53 2.68 -21.68
CA PRO A 83 22.81 3.36 -21.88
C PRO A 83 23.32 3.98 -20.58
N ASP A 84 24.64 4.21 -20.49
CA ASP A 84 25.27 4.91 -19.36
C ASP A 84 24.77 6.37 -19.22
N ARG A 85 24.26 6.95 -20.31
CA ARG A 85 23.70 8.31 -20.34
C ARG A 85 22.48 8.37 -21.26
N PHE A 86 21.44 9.02 -20.79
CA PHE A 86 20.24 9.32 -21.58
C PHE A 86 19.69 10.69 -21.18
N ASP A 87 19.35 11.52 -22.16
CA ASP A 87 18.85 12.87 -21.94
C ASP A 87 17.73 13.18 -22.95
N LEU A 88 16.52 13.41 -22.46
CA LEU A 88 15.36 13.72 -23.31
C LEU A 88 15.49 15.04 -24.07
N ARG A 89 16.34 15.98 -23.61
CA ARG A 89 16.59 17.25 -24.31
C ARG A 89 17.20 17.02 -25.68
N GLU A 90 18.11 16.04 -25.78
CA GLU A 90 18.75 15.65 -27.04
C GLU A 90 17.79 14.97 -28.01
N LYS A 91 16.65 14.49 -27.51
CA LYS A 91 15.57 13.89 -28.30
C LYS A 91 14.47 14.89 -28.66
N GLY A 92 14.57 16.14 -28.18
CA GLY A 92 13.51 17.14 -28.35
C GLY A 92 12.22 16.80 -27.59
N LYS A 93 12.29 15.95 -26.57
CA LYS A 93 11.13 15.43 -25.81
C LYS A 93 10.95 16.12 -24.45
N VAL A 94 11.33 17.39 -24.34
CA VAL A 94 11.22 18.16 -23.09
C VAL A 94 10.55 19.49 -23.41
N SER A 95 9.42 19.77 -22.76
CA SER A 95 8.76 21.07 -22.87
C SER A 95 9.59 22.19 -22.21
N PRO A 96 9.37 23.47 -22.57
CA PRO A 96 10.04 24.59 -21.91
C PRO A 96 9.95 24.55 -20.38
N VAL A 97 10.96 25.10 -19.70
CA VAL A 97 10.96 25.28 -18.25
C VAL A 97 9.99 26.41 -17.89
N LYS A 98 8.96 26.10 -17.10
CA LYS A 98 7.95 27.06 -16.62
C LYS A 98 8.32 27.62 -15.24
N SER A 99 7.47 28.49 -14.69
CA SER A 99 7.66 29.11 -13.37
C SER A 99 6.39 28.97 -12.52
N GLN A 100 6.51 28.32 -11.38
CA GLN A 100 5.41 28.20 -10.40
C GLN A 100 5.26 29.43 -9.48
N GLY A 101 6.14 30.43 -9.61
CA GLY A 101 6.21 31.59 -8.71
C GLY A 101 7.14 31.36 -7.49
N GLN A 102 7.39 32.42 -6.73
CA GLN A 102 8.16 32.41 -5.47
C GLN A 102 7.28 32.84 -4.29
N GLY A 103 7.54 32.32 -3.08
CA GLY A 103 6.85 32.73 -1.84
C GLY A 103 5.55 31.95 -1.56
N ASN A 104 4.55 32.62 -0.97
CA ASN A 104 3.31 32.07 -0.36
C ASN A 104 2.41 31.20 -1.28
N PHE A 105 2.78 31.03 -2.54
CA PHE A 105 1.96 30.40 -3.58
C PHE A 105 2.74 29.32 -4.36
N GLY A 106 3.88 28.87 -3.82
CA GLY A 106 4.79 27.90 -4.44
C GLY A 106 4.41 26.43 -4.26
N GLY A 107 3.23 26.09 -3.75
CA GLY A 107 2.84 24.71 -3.43
C GLY A 107 2.36 23.85 -4.61
N ASN A 108 2.45 24.33 -5.85
CA ASN A 108 1.88 23.64 -7.02
C ASN A 108 2.91 22.79 -7.80
N CYS A 109 4.11 22.54 -7.27
CA CYS A 109 5.16 21.78 -7.96
C CYS A 109 4.72 20.38 -8.44
N TRP A 110 3.81 19.74 -7.69
CA TRP A 110 3.20 18.47 -8.07
C TRP A 110 2.44 18.57 -9.40
N ALA A 111 1.74 19.68 -9.64
CA ALA A 111 1.03 19.92 -10.89
C ALA A 111 2.01 20.14 -12.04
N PHE A 112 3.06 20.94 -11.85
CA PHE A 112 4.11 21.19 -12.85
C PHE A 112 4.87 19.93 -13.27
N SER A 113 5.25 19.08 -12.31
CA SER A 113 5.93 17.82 -12.67
C SER A 113 4.96 16.84 -13.34
N SER A 114 3.69 16.79 -12.92
CA SER A 114 2.72 15.90 -13.54
C SER A 114 2.40 16.29 -14.98
N THR A 115 2.15 17.58 -15.25
CA THR A 115 1.97 18.10 -16.61
C THR A 115 3.26 17.97 -17.42
N GLY A 116 4.43 18.29 -16.85
CA GLY A 116 5.73 18.18 -17.52
C GLY A 116 6.07 16.75 -17.95
N SER A 117 5.76 15.75 -17.13
CA SER A 117 5.83 14.32 -17.46
C SER A 117 4.95 13.98 -18.68
N VAL A 118 3.68 14.42 -18.68
CA VAL A 118 2.75 14.22 -19.80
C VAL A 118 3.21 14.94 -21.07
N GLU A 119 3.62 16.20 -20.96
CA GLU A 119 4.11 17.01 -22.08
C GLU A 119 5.32 16.35 -22.75
N SER A 120 6.22 15.77 -21.96
CA SER A 120 7.39 15.04 -22.47
C SER A 120 7.01 13.84 -23.35
N TRP A 121 5.96 13.12 -22.97
CA TRP A 121 5.40 12.05 -23.79
C TRP A 121 4.71 12.60 -25.05
N TRP A 122 3.96 13.69 -24.90
CA TRP A 122 3.15 14.28 -25.95
C TRP A 122 3.99 14.92 -27.07
N ILE A 123 5.10 15.56 -26.74
CA ILE A 123 6.00 16.22 -27.70
C ILE A 123 6.73 15.20 -28.60
N ASP A 124 6.65 13.90 -28.32
CA ASP A 124 7.19 12.86 -29.21
C ASP A 124 6.73 13.08 -30.66
N PRO A 125 7.64 13.30 -31.63
CA PRO A 125 7.28 13.53 -33.04
C PRO A 125 6.46 12.41 -33.67
N LEU A 126 6.45 11.21 -33.06
CA LEU A 126 5.65 10.07 -33.48
C LEU A 126 4.19 10.13 -33.00
N ASN A 127 3.86 11.03 -32.06
CA ASN A 127 2.51 11.22 -31.55
C ASN A 127 1.73 12.23 -32.40
N ALA A 128 0.62 11.77 -32.99
CA ALA A 128 -0.22 12.56 -33.90
C ALA A 128 -0.96 13.74 -33.23
N LEU A 129 -0.93 13.83 -31.90
CA LEU A 129 -1.64 14.84 -31.13
C LEU A 129 -0.86 16.17 -31.00
N GLY A 130 0.43 16.21 -31.36
CA GLY A 130 1.28 17.42 -31.43
C GLY A 130 1.69 18.03 -30.08
N ALA A 131 2.70 18.90 -30.03
CA ALA A 131 3.15 19.53 -28.77
C ALA A 131 2.05 20.41 -28.13
N GLY A 132 1.79 20.22 -26.83
CA GLY A 132 0.82 21.02 -26.07
C GLY A 132 1.43 21.60 -24.80
N ASP A 133 1.22 22.89 -24.57
CA ASP A 133 1.49 23.57 -23.29
C ASP A 133 0.25 23.43 -22.40
N LEU A 134 0.36 22.64 -21.32
CA LEU A 134 -0.76 22.26 -20.46
C LEU A 134 -0.91 23.20 -19.28
N SER A 135 -2.15 23.37 -18.82
CA SER A 135 -2.46 24.24 -17.68
C SER A 135 -2.24 23.53 -16.35
N GLU A 136 -1.17 23.91 -15.66
CA GLU A 136 -0.98 23.52 -14.26
C GLU A 136 -2.06 24.12 -13.36
N HIS A 137 -2.53 25.32 -13.68
CA HIS A 137 -3.56 26.01 -12.91
C HIS A 137 -4.85 25.19 -12.85
N HIS A 138 -5.33 24.72 -14.00
CA HIS A 138 -6.55 23.93 -14.06
C HIS A 138 -6.39 22.59 -13.33
N MET A 139 -5.21 21.96 -13.37
CA MET A 139 -4.96 20.76 -12.57
C MET A 139 -5.02 21.08 -11.07
N ALA A 140 -4.35 22.15 -10.64
CA ALA A 140 -4.27 22.57 -9.25
C ALA A 140 -5.63 22.92 -8.64
N THR A 141 -6.62 23.32 -9.45
CA THR A 141 -7.96 23.70 -8.97
C THR A 141 -9.05 22.67 -9.26
N CYS A 142 -8.84 21.69 -10.14
CA CYS A 142 -9.88 20.75 -10.59
C CYS A 142 -9.63 19.27 -10.22
N HIS A 143 -8.67 18.96 -9.35
CA HIS A 143 -8.37 17.57 -8.97
C HIS A 143 -9.52 16.90 -8.20
N GLY A 144 -10.15 17.61 -7.26
CA GLY A 144 -11.36 17.19 -6.54
C GLY A 144 -11.18 16.96 -5.04
N TYR A 145 -9.97 17.01 -4.50
CA TYR A 145 -9.71 16.99 -3.05
C TYR A 145 -9.96 18.36 -2.41
N GLU A 146 -10.03 18.41 -1.08
CA GLU A 146 -10.34 19.63 -0.31
C GLU A 146 -9.13 20.59 -0.15
N TRP A 147 -8.13 20.45 -1.02
CA TRP A 147 -6.92 21.28 -1.03
C TRP A 147 -6.96 22.35 -2.11
N GLY A 148 -6.69 23.60 -1.71
CA GLY A 148 -6.72 24.79 -2.55
C GLY A 148 -5.45 25.01 -3.37
N PHE A 149 -5.49 26.05 -4.21
CA PHE A 149 -4.34 26.45 -5.02
C PHE A 149 -3.15 26.84 -4.14
N GLY A 150 -1.97 26.27 -4.41
CA GLY A 150 -0.74 26.59 -3.70
C GLY A 150 -0.59 25.94 -2.32
N GLU A 151 -1.52 25.09 -1.89
CA GLU A 151 -1.45 24.43 -0.57
C GLU A 151 -0.59 23.15 -0.55
N GLY A 152 -0.18 22.66 -1.72
CA GLY A 152 0.54 21.40 -1.89
C GLY A 152 -0.28 20.37 -2.67
N GLY A 153 0.28 19.17 -2.84
CA GLY A 153 -0.41 18.02 -3.44
C GLY A 153 0.45 16.77 -3.45
N ASN A 154 -0.03 15.72 -4.09
CA ASN A 154 0.68 14.44 -4.25
C ASN A 154 0.23 13.72 -5.52
N GLU A 155 0.74 12.52 -5.76
CA GLU A 155 0.49 11.71 -6.95
C GLU A 155 -0.99 11.29 -7.14
N TYR A 156 -1.81 11.31 -6.08
CA TYR A 156 -3.23 10.99 -6.17
C TYR A 156 -4.05 12.11 -6.83
N PHE A 157 -3.60 13.36 -6.75
CA PHE A 157 -4.34 14.50 -7.29
C PHE A 157 -4.33 14.51 -8.83
N PRO A 158 -3.17 14.35 -9.51
CA PRO A 158 -3.14 14.14 -10.96
C PRO A 158 -3.89 12.89 -11.39
N MET A 159 -3.81 11.79 -10.61
CA MET A 159 -4.55 10.55 -10.91
C MET A 159 -6.05 10.82 -10.99
N ALA A 160 -6.61 11.46 -9.95
CA ALA A 160 -8.02 11.83 -9.89
C ALA A 160 -8.41 12.76 -11.04
N TYR A 161 -7.61 13.80 -11.29
CA TYR A 161 -7.84 14.77 -12.36
C TYR A 161 -7.91 14.11 -13.74
N TYR A 162 -6.92 13.27 -14.08
CA TYR A 162 -6.81 12.64 -15.38
C TYR A 162 -7.83 11.53 -15.60
N THR A 163 -7.93 10.60 -14.65
CA THR A 163 -8.73 9.37 -14.84
C THR A 163 -10.24 9.65 -14.84
N GLN A 164 -10.67 10.76 -14.24
CA GLN A 164 -12.03 11.31 -14.30
C GLN A 164 -12.30 12.16 -15.56
N LEU A 165 -11.36 12.20 -16.51
CA LEU A 165 -11.45 12.94 -17.76
C LEU A 165 -11.67 14.46 -17.57
N LYS A 166 -11.20 15.04 -16.46
CA LYS A 166 -11.32 16.49 -16.18
C LYS A 166 -10.31 17.32 -16.98
N GLY A 167 -9.26 16.68 -17.52
CA GLY A 167 -8.26 17.31 -18.37
C GLY A 167 -7.24 16.32 -18.95
N PRO A 168 -6.06 16.79 -19.39
CA PRO A 168 -5.56 18.16 -19.27
C PRO A 168 -6.23 19.16 -20.23
N VAL A 169 -6.17 20.45 -19.89
CA VAL A 169 -6.52 21.59 -20.76
C VAL A 169 -5.28 22.41 -21.12
N LYS A 170 -5.37 23.33 -22.10
CA LYS A 170 -4.21 24.15 -22.50
C LYS A 170 -3.94 25.29 -21.53
N GLU A 171 -2.68 25.62 -21.34
CA GLU A 171 -2.24 26.82 -20.60
C GLU A 171 -2.88 28.10 -21.16
N SER A 172 -3.04 28.19 -22.48
CA SER A 172 -3.71 29.34 -23.12
C SER A 172 -5.20 29.49 -22.77
N GLN A 173 -5.85 28.46 -22.21
CA GLN A 173 -7.26 28.49 -21.81
C GLN A 173 -7.42 28.86 -20.33
N VAL A 174 -6.53 28.34 -19.48
CA VAL A 174 -6.47 28.67 -18.05
C VAL A 174 -5.01 28.96 -17.68
N PRO A 175 -4.55 30.21 -17.87
CA PRO A 175 -3.16 30.56 -17.60
C PRO A 175 -2.79 30.43 -16.12
N TYR A 176 -1.56 30.04 -15.85
CA TYR A 176 -1.01 30.00 -14.51
C TYR A 176 -0.95 31.40 -13.90
N ASN A 177 -1.57 31.54 -12.73
CA ASN A 177 -1.61 32.77 -11.97
C ASN A 177 -0.98 32.48 -10.60
N PRO A 178 0.30 32.82 -10.38
CA PRO A 178 0.98 32.56 -9.12
C PRO A 178 0.40 33.36 -7.94
N ASN A 179 -0.53 34.31 -8.18
CA ASN A 179 -1.17 35.11 -7.15
C ASN A 179 -2.62 34.69 -6.90
N ASP A 180 -3.05 33.53 -7.40
CA ASP A 180 -4.40 33.04 -7.12
C ASP A 180 -4.51 32.66 -5.64
N THR A 181 -5.50 33.24 -4.97
CA THR A 181 -5.81 32.98 -3.56
C THR A 181 -7.12 32.24 -3.38
N SER A 182 -7.71 31.73 -4.47
CA SER A 182 -8.99 31.04 -4.42
C SER A 182 -8.85 29.59 -3.97
N THR A 183 -9.74 29.21 -3.07
CA THR A 183 -9.99 27.80 -2.74
C THR A 183 -11.00 27.27 -3.76
N HIS A 184 -10.63 26.22 -4.50
CA HIS A 184 -11.57 25.41 -5.30
C HIS A 184 -12.31 26.11 -6.45
N HIS A 185 -11.67 27.07 -7.14
CA HIS A 185 -12.23 27.66 -8.35
C HIS A 185 -11.92 26.83 -9.60
N CYS A 186 -12.50 25.65 -9.69
CA CYS A 186 -12.37 24.82 -10.88
C CYS A 186 -13.16 25.40 -12.07
N ILE A 187 -12.47 25.72 -13.17
CA ILE A 187 -13.08 26.22 -14.40
C ILE A 187 -13.43 25.03 -15.32
N ASN A 188 -14.54 24.35 -15.01
CA ASN A 188 -15.02 23.15 -15.73
C ASN A 188 -15.65 23.41 -17.12
N THR A 189 -15.41 24.58 -17.74
CA THR A 189 -16.01 24.92 -19.04
C THR A 189 -15.16 24.44 -20.22
N TYR A 190 -13.88 24.13 -20.00
CA TYR A 190 -12.97 23.71 -21.06
C TYR A 190 -12.95 22.19 -21.22
N LYS A 191 -12.95 21.75 -22.47
CA LYS A 191 -12.79 20.33 -22.79
C LYS A 191 -11.33 19.93 -22.68
N PRO A 192 -11.05 18.71 -22.20
CA PRO A 192 -9.71 18.12 -22.28
C PRO A 192 -9.19 18.12 -23.71
N VAL A 193 -7.87 18.25 -23.85
CA VAL A 193 -7.18 18.17 -25.15
C VAL A 193 -6.71 16.75 -25.49
N ALA A 194 -6.63 15.88 -24.49
CA ALA A 194 -6.41 14.45 -24.62
C ALA A 194 -6.98 13.75 -23.39
N TYR A 195 -7.19 12.44 -23.47
CA TYR A 195 -7.54 11.60 -22.33
C TYR A 195 -6.33 10.80 -21.85
N ILE A 196 -6.12 10.86 -20.54
CA ILE A 196 -5.11 10.10 -19.81
C ILE A 196 -5.88 9.29 -18.79
N ILE A 197 -5.91 7.97 -18.98
CA ILE A 197 -6.73 7.06 -18.17
C ILE A 197 -5.86 6.10 -17.36
N GLU A 198 -4.55 6.31 -17.39
CA GLU A 198 -3.58 5.50 -16.68
C GLU A 198 -2.49 6.35 -16.04
N THR A 199 -2.11 5.98 -14.82
CA THR A 199 -0.94 6.49 -14.11
C THR A 199 -0.24 5.35 -13.38
N ARG A 200 1.07 5.44 -13.21
CA ARG A 200 1.93 4.38 -12.66
C ARG A 200 2.97 5.00 -11.74
N TRP A 201 3.23 4.35 -10.62
CA TRP A 201 4.07 4.87 -9.55
C TRP A 201 5.17 3.87 -9.19
N ILE A 202 6.40 4.23 -9.49
CA ILE A 202 7.58 3.43 -9.22
C ILE A 202 8.17 3.86 -7.88
N TYR A 203 8.32 2.92 -6.96
CA TYR A 203 8.99 3.17 -5.69
C TYR A 203 10.39 2.54 -5.72
N ASN A 204 11.43 3.32 -5.39
CA ASN A 204 12.81 2.86 -5.16
C ASN A 204 13.41 1.94 -6.24
N ASN A 205 12.98 2.07 -7.50
CA ASN A 205 13.47 1.22 -8.59
C ASN A 205 14.14 2.08 -9.69
N PRO A 206 15.44 2.39 -9.57
CA PRO A 206 16.14 3.24 -10.53
C PRO A 206 16.17 2.62 -11.93
N THR A 207 16.30 1.30 -12.03
CA THR A 207 16.41 0.60 -13.31
C THR A 207 15.13 0.69 -14.14
N LEU A 208 13.99 0.42 -13.49
CA LEU A 208 12.67 0.57 -14.10
C LEU A 208 12.38 2.03 -14.42
N THR A 209 12.75 2.97 -13.54
CA THR A 209 12.61 4.41 -13.80
C THR A 209 13.37 4.83 -15.07
N LYS A 210 14.65 4.45 -15.22
CA LYS A 210 15.43 4.71 -16.44
C LYS A 210 14.72 4.18 -17.69
N LYS A 211 14.18 2.97 -17.61
CA LYS A 211 13.43 2.35 -18.70
C LYS A 211 12.15 3.11 -19.04
N MET A 212 11.39 3.53 -18.03
CA MET A 212 10.17 4.32 -18.26
C MET A 212 10.49 5.71 -18.80
N ILE A 213 11.62 6.33 -18.41
CA ILE A 213 12.08 7.59 -19.01
C ILE A 213 12.29 7.43 -20.52
N MET A 214 12.96 6.36 -20.94
CA MET A 214 13.18 6.07 -22.37
C MET A 214 11.87 5.79 -23.12
N GLN A 215 10.93 5.09 -22.47
CA GLN A 215 9.73 4.58 -23.12
C GLN A 215 8.57 5.55 -23.14
N TYR A 216 8.39 6.34 -22.07
CA TYR A 216 7.20 7.18 -21.83
C TYR A 216 7.55 8.66 -21.61
N GLY A 217 8.82 9.06 -21.73
CA GLY A 217 9.23 10.44 -21.48
C GLY A 217 9.47 10.72 -20.00
N ALA A 218 9.51 11.98 -19.61
CA ALA A 218 9.88 12.40 -18.26
C ALA A 218 8.98 11.76 -17.19
N VAL A 219 9.53 11.57 -15.98
CA VAL A 219 8.81 11.01 -14.83
C VAL A 219 8.81 12.01 -13.67
N SER A 220 7.64 12.26 -13.10
CA SER A 220 7.48 13.16 -11.94
C SER A 220 7.99 12.48 -10.67
N THR A 221 8.71 13.17 -9.80
CA THR A 221 9.12 12.61 -8.50
C THR A 221 9.34 13.70 -7.44
N ASN A 222 9.50 13.27 -6.19
CA ASN A 222 9.61 14.13 -5.02
C ASN A 222 11.05 14.26 -4.53
N ILE A 223 11.38 15.40 -3.93
CA ILE A 223 12.62 15.64 -3.19
C ILE A 223 12.35 16.47 -1.92
N HIS A 224 13.29 16.45 -0.98
CA HIS A 224 13.33 17.42 0.13
C HIS A 224 14.31 18.55 -0.20
N TRP A 225 13.80 19.62 -0.80
CA TRP A 225 14.61 20.79 -1.13
C TRP A 225 15.00 21.60 0.12
N ASP A 226 16.29 21.82 0.27
CA ASP A 226 16.89 22.88 1.09
C ASP A 226 18.09 23.43 0.31
N ASP A 227 18.28 24.75 0.32
CA ASP A 227 19.39 25.39 -0.40
C ASP A 227 20.75 24.89 0.13
N ALA A 228 20.84 24.42 1.37
CA ALA A 228 22.05 23.84 1.96
C ALA A 228 22.47 22.52 1.28
N TYR A 229 21.55 21.83 0.61
CA TYR A 229 21.81 20.57 -0.09
C TYR A 229 22.17 20.79 -1.57
N PHE A 230 22.05 22.02 -2.08
CA PHE A 230 22.34 22.35 -3.47
C PHE A 230 23.73 22.98 -3.63
N GLN A 231 24.53 22.40 -4.53
CA GLN A 231 25.81 22.96 -4.94
C GLN A 231 25.66 23.72 -6.26
N SER A 232 25.61 25.05 -6.18
CA SER A 232 25.41 25.94 -7.33
C SER A 232 26.56 25.93 -8.34
N SER A 233 27.79 25.65 -7.90
CA SER A 233 28.96 25.62 -8.81
C SER A 233 28.93 24.44 -9.79
N THR A 234 28.29 23.33 -9.43
CA THR A 234 28.16 22.11 -10.25
C THR A 234 26.72 21.81 -10.65
N ASN A 235 25.76 22.61 -10.19
CA ASN A 235 24.32 22.35 -10.29
C ASN A 235 23.95 20.93 -9.82
N THR A 236 24.58 20.46 -8.74
CA THR A 236 24.32 19.13 -8.17
C THR A 236 23.58 19.24 -6.85
N PHE A 237 22.61 18.36 -6.63
CA PHE A 237 21.79 18.27 -5.44
C PHE A 237 21.88 16.86 -4.84
N TYR A 238 21.87 16.78 -3.51
CA TYR A 238 21.68 15.54 -2.78
C TYR A 238 21.20 15.84 -1.36
N SER A 239 20.10 15.22 -0.96
CA SER A 239 19.62 15.24 0.40
C SER A 239 19.51 13.82 0.96
N ASN A 240 20.01 13.65 2.19
CA ASN A 240 19.73 12.47 3.02
C ASN A 240 18.81 12.86 4.21
N ASP A 241 18.12 14.00 4.10
CA ASP A 241 17.12 14.41 5.06
C ASP A 241 15.98 13.38 5.08
N ARG A 242 15.49 13.09 6.28
CA ARG A 242 14.38 12.16 6.52
C ARG A 242 13.07 12.89 6.83
N ASN A 243 13.11 14.22 6.94
CA ASN A 243 11.91 15.04 6.97
C ASN A 243 11.14 14.85 5.65
N GLY A 244 9.81 14.77 5.70
CA GLY A 244 8.99 14.54 4.50
C GLY A 244 9.34 15.45 3.31
N PRO A 245 9.16 14.98 2.06
CA PRO A 245 9.52 15.76 0.89
C PRO A 245 8.71 17.05 0.84
N ASN A 246 9.22 18.05 0.12
CA ASN A 246 8.60 19.38 0.07
C ASN A 246 8.55 19.98 -1.35
N HIS A 247 9.11 19.30 -2.35
CA HIS A 247 9.17 19.75 -3.74
C HIS A 247 9.04 18.58 -4.71
N ALA A 248 8.47 18.83 -5.89
CA ALA A 248 8.31 17.86 -6.95
C ALA A 248 8.93 18.37 -8.26
N ILE A 249 9.59 17.47 -8.99
CA ILE A 249 10.37 17.77 -10.20
C ILE A 249 10.17 16.66 -11.25
N ASP A 250 10.63 16.91 -12.47
CA ASP A 250 10.68 15.90 -13.53
C ASP A 250 12.08 15.32 -13.69
N LEU A 251 12.22 13.99 -13.65
CA LEU A 251 13.43 13.32 -14.13
C LEU A 251 13.34 13.16 -15.64
N ILE A 252 14.28 13.76 -16.35
CA ILE A 252 14.33 13.80 -17.82
C ILE A 252 15.46 12.94 -18.41
N GLY A 253 16.17 12.21 -17.56
CA GLY A 253 17.34 11.46 -17.97
C GLY A 253 18.26 11.10 -16.82
N TRP A 254 19.42 10.58 -17.16
CA TRP A 254 20.50 10.25 -16.23
C TRP A 254 21.86 10.30 -16.93
N ASP A 255 22.91 10.40 -16.11
CA ASP A 255 24.28 10.25 -16.55
C ASP A 255 25.08 9.53 -15.45
N ASP A 256 25.44 8.28 -15.73
CA ASP A 256 26.20 7.41 -14.83
C ASP A 256 27.66 7.86 -14.69
N ASN A 257 28.11 8.87 -15.46
CA ASN A 257 29.47 9.41 -15.44
C ASN A 257 29.65 10.73 -14.70
N ILE A 258 28.57 11.40 -14.32
CA ILE A 258 28.66 12.63 -13.52
C ILE A 258 29.21 12.32 -12.14
N VAL A 259 30.26 13.03 -11.74
CA VAL A 259 30.80 12.95 -10.38
C VAL A 259 30.13 14.02 -9.53
N THR A 260 29.33 13.58 -8.58
CA THR A 260 28.76 14.44 -7.54
C THR A 260 29.62 14.32 -6.27
N GLN A 261 29.37 15.20 -5.29
CA GLN A 261 30.00 15.10 -3.98
C GLN A 261 29.63 13.79 -3.23
N HIS A 262 28.62 13.04 -3.70
CA HIS A 262 28.14 11.79 -3.10
C HIS A 262 28.45 10.55 -3.96
N GLY A 263 29.30 10.69 -4.98
CA GLY A 263 29.73 9.59 -5.83
C GLY A 263 29.40 9.80 -7.30
N LYS A 264 29.65 8.75 -8.07
CA LYS A 264 29.48 8.73 -9.52
C LYS A 264 28.04 8.35 -9.89
N GLY A 265 27.43 9.10 -10.79
CA GLY A 265 26.09 8.91 -11.30
C GLY A 265 25.09 9.92 -10.74
N ALA A 266 24.28 10.49 -11.64
CA ALA A 266 23.21 11.41 -11.27
C ALA A 266 22.02 11.31 -12.22
N TRP A 267 20.85 11.63 -11.70
CA TRP A 267 19.66 11.93 -12.49
C TRP A 267 19.77 13.33 -13.10
N ILE A 268 19.20 13.51 -14.28
CA ILE A 268 19.03 14.83 -14.91
C ILE A 268 17.60 15.29 -14.60
N ALA A 269 17.46 16.41 -13.90
CA ALA A 269 16.18 16.92 -13.43
C ALA A 269 15.81 18.24 -14.11
N LYS A 270 14.53 18.40 -14.43
CA LYS A 270 13.89 19.65 -14.85
C LYS A 270 13.08 20.21 -13.68
N ASN A 271 13.32 21.48 -13.36
CA ASN A 271 12.62 22.20 -12.30
C ASN A 271 11.49 23.09 -12.86
N SER A 272 10.71 23.70 -11.97
CA SER A 272 9.58 24.59 -12.25
C SER A 272 9.82 26.02 -11.73
N TRP A 273 11.09 26.45 -11.66
CA TRP A 273 11.51 27.75 -11.11
C TRP A 273 12.10 28.70 -12.15
N SER A 274 11.58 28.69 -13.37
CA SER A 274 12.07 29.48 -14.51
C SER A 274 13.45 29.06 -15.02
N THR A 275 13.78 29.55 -16.21
CA THR A 275 15.09 29.37 -16.86
C THR A 275 16.20 30.19 -16.22
N SER A 276 15.89 31.10 -15.29
CA SER A 276 16.90 31.88 -14.55
C SER A 276 17.53 31.11 -13.38
N TRP A 277 16.98 29.95 -13.01
CA TRP A 277 17.44 29.14 -11.89
C TRP A 277 18.31 27.95 -12.36
N GLY A 278 19.35 27.58 -11.60
CA GLY A 278 20.22 26.44 -11.92
C GLY A 278 20.89 26.54 -13.30
N ASP A 279 21.06 25.41 -13.99
CA ASP A 279 21.49 25.38 -15.38
C ASP A 279 20.28 25.52 -16.31
N LYS A 280 19.80 26.75 -16.49
CA LYS A 280 18.63 27.07 -17.34
C LYS A 280 17.34 26.33 -16.95
N GLY A 281 17.15 26.12 -15.65
CA GLY A 281 16.03 25.37 -15.08
C GLY A 281 16.30 23.88 -14.85
N TYR A 282 17.51 23.41 -15.16
CA TYR A 282 17.92 22.03 -14.98
C TYR A 282 19.00 21.91 -13.90
N PHE A 283 19.12 20.71 -13.32
CA PHE A 283 20.13 20.37 -12.34
C PHE A 283 20.33 18.85 -12.30
N TYR A 284 21.35 18.40 -11.57
CA TYR A 284 21.66 16.99 -11.39
C TYR A 284 21.36 16.57 -9.96
N ILE A 285 20.71 15.43 -9.78
CA ILE A 285 20.45 14.85 -8.46
C ILE A 285 21.31 13.60 -8.31
N ALA A 286 22.20 13.58 -7.32
CA ALA A 286 23.03 12.40 -7.09
C ALA A 286 22.16 11.17 -6.81
N TYR A 287 22.59 10.00 -7.28
CA TYR A 287 21.91 8.76 -6.93
C TYR A 287 21.90 8.52 -5.41
N GLY A 288 20.81 7.93 -4.91
CA GLY A 288 20.65 7.63 -3.49
C GLY A 288 20.16 8.80 -2.64
N ASP A 289 19.69 9.90 -3.23
CA ASP A 289 18.86 10.89 -2.52
C ASP A 289 17.69 10.18 -1.80
N HIS A 290 17.30 10.67 -0.62
CA HIS A 290 16.38 9.94 0.25
C HIS A 290 14.94 9.87 -0.27
N HIS A 291 14.47 10.91 -0.95
CA HIS A 291 13.06 11.05 -1.35
C HIS A 291 12.83 10.82 -2.85
N ILE A 292 13.89 10.89 -3.66
CA ILE A 292 13.78 10.59 -5.08
C ILE A 292 13.22 9.18 -5.31
N LEU A 293 12.39 9.02 -6.33
CA LEU A 293 11.70 7.77 -6.68
C LEU A 293 10.72 7.28 -5.60
N LYS A 294 10.14 8.19 -4.80
CA LYS A 294 9.09 7.87 -3.81
C LYS A 294 7.86 8.79 -3.92
N PRO A 295 6.95 8.50 -4.88
CA PRO A 295 7.18 7.70 -6.07
C PRO A 295 7.89 8.48 -7.20
N ALA A 296 8.31 7.76 -8.24
CA ALA A 296 8.47 8.26 -9.59
C ALA A 296 7.23 7.91 -10.43
N SER A 297 6.48 8.91 -10.89
CA SER A 297 5.20 8.78 -11.56
C SER A 297 5.31 8.97 -13.08
N PHE A 298 4.64 8.12 -13.85
CA PHE A 298 4.55 8.24 -15.31
C PHE A 298 3.13 7.94 -15.84
N TYR A 299 2.84 8.41 -17.06
CA TYR A 299 1.50 8.39 -17.65
C TYR A 299 1.52 7.70 -19.04
N PRO A 300 1.24 6.39 -19.10
CA PRO A 300 1.47 5.59 -20.32
C PRO A 300 0.40 5.76 -21.40
N THR A 301 -0.70 6.47 -21.13
CA THR A 301 -1.80 6.67 -22.09
C THR A 301 -1.91 8.11 -22.53
N LEU A 302 -2.04 8.31 -23.84
CA LEU A 302 -2.43 9.58 -24.44
C LEU A 302 -3.43 9.28 -25.56
N LEU A 303 -4.70 9.54 -25.31
CA LEU A 303 -5.80 9.16 -26.20
C LEU A 303 -6.52 10.40 -26.76
N PRO A 304 -7.00 10.36 -28.02
CA PRO A 304 -7.92 11.37 -28.54
C PRO A 304 -9.20 11.46 -27.70
N THR A 305 -9.84 12.62 -27.64
CA THR A 305 -11.00 12.84 -26.76
C THR A 305 -12.34 12.36 -27.32
N ASP A 306 -12.37 11.87 -28.56
CA ASP A 306 -13.54 11.28 -29.20
C ASP A 306 -13.63 9.75 -29.01
N VAL A 307 -12.61 9.13 -28.41
CA VAL A 307 -12.60 7.67 -28.16
C VAL A 307 -13.61 7.22 -27.09
N PHE A 308 -13.99 8.12 -26.18
CA PHE A 308 -15.02 7.91 -25.17
C PHE A 308 -15.97 9.11 -25.17
N ASP A 309 -17.27 8.84 -25.10
CA ASP A 309 -18.28 9.89 -24.86
C ASP A 309 -18.96 9.74 -23.51
N THR A 310 -18.66 8.66 -22.79
CA THR A 310 -19.31 8.28 -21.54
C THR A 310 -18.27 7.72 -20.58
N LEU A 311 -18.14 8.38 -19.43
CA LEU A 311 -17.51 7.82 -18.23
C LEU A 311 -18.64 7.43 -17.27
N MET A 312 -18.66 6.18 -16.85
CA MET A 312 -19.52 5.73 -15.73
C MET A 312 -18.60 5.36 -14.57
N SER A 313 -18.66 6.14 -13.50
CA SER A 313 -17.96 5.91 -12.23
C SER A 313 -18.95 6.06 -11.08
N LYS A 314 -18.54 5.66 -9.87
CA LYS A 314 -19.25 5.98 -8.63
C LYS A 314 -18.54 7.06 -7.84
N ASP A 315 -17.25 7.21 -8.10
CA ASP A 315 -16.36 8.15 -7.46
C ASP A 315 -16.25 9.49 -8.21
N ASN A 316 -15.87 10.56 -7.50
CA ASN A 316 -15.62 11.90 -8.06
C ASN A 316 -14.30 12.55 -7.58
N VAL A 317 -13.70 12.02 -6.50
CA VAL A 317 -12.42 12.45 -5.92
C VAL A 317 -11.31 11.44 -6.19
N GLY A 318 -11.64 10.16 -6.36
CA GLY A 318 -10.67 9.09 -6.56
C GLY A 318 -10.15 8.49 -5.25
N VAL A 319 -9.01 7.80 -5.28
CA VAL A 319 -8.59 6.96 -4.14
C VAL A 319 -8.24 7.78 -2.90
N VAL A 320 -9.00 7.60 -1.82
CA VAL A 320 -8.71 8.14 -0.48
C VAL A 320 -8.17 7.04 0.43
N SER A 321 -8.77 5.85 0.41
CA SER A 321 -8.35 4.71 1.23
C SER A 321 -8.62 3.39 0.52
N PHE A 322 -8.49 2.28 1.23
CA PHE A 322 -8.76 0.93 0.72
C PHE A 322 -9.60 0.10 1.67
N PHE A 323 -10.61 -0.59 1.16
CA PHE A 323 -11.42 -1.57 1.88
C PHE A 323 -10.85 -2.99 1.83
N GLY A 324 -11.11 -3.80 2.87
CA GLY A 324 -11.02 -5.26 2.82
C GLY A 324 -11.37 -5.99 4.11
N TYR A 325 -10.85 -7.22 4.22
CA TYR A 325 -11.31 -8.26 5.16
C TYR A 325 -10.15 -9.05 5.78
N SER A 326 -9.03 -8.38 6.10
CA SER A 326 -7.83 -9.05 6.64
C SER A 326 -7.29 -10.15 5.72
N LYS A 327 -7.50 -10.00 4.41
CA LYS A 327 -7.07 -10.95 3.37
C LYS A 327 -6.43 -10.20 2.23
N ASP A 328 -5.49 -10.86 1.56
CA ASP A 328 -4.84 -10.36 0.35
C ASP A 328 -5.75 -10.40 -0.90
N TYR A 329 -7.04 -10.75 -0.73
CA TYR A 329 -8.06 -10.60 -1.76
C TYR A 329 -9.39 -10.14 -1.20
N ALA A 330 -10.16 -9.45 -2.04
CA ALA A 330 -11.55 -9.13 -1.80
C ALA A 330 -12.27 -8.83 -3.12
N TYR A 331 -13.60 -8.81 -3.07
CA TYR A 331 -14.46 -8.61 -4.24
C TYR A 331 -15.26 -7.33 -4.10
N ALA A 332 -15.46 -6.65 -5.21
CA ALA A 332 -16.27 -5.46 -5.34
C ALA A 332 -17.24 -5.64 -6.50
N LEU A 333 -18.52 -5.31 -6.31
CA LEU A 333 -19.57 -5.40 -7.32
C LEU A 333 -20.23 -4.05 -7.47
N LEU A 334 -20.23 -3.51 -8.69
CA LEU A 334 -20.82 -2.22 -9.01
C LEU A 334 -21.96 -2.39 -10.02
N LYS A 335 -23.08 -1.71 -9.76
CA LYS A 335 -24.23 -1.62 -10.67
C LYS A 335 -24.16 -0.32 -11.46
N PHE A 336 -24.23 -0.44 -12.78
CA PHE A 336 -24.31 0.67 -13.71
C PHE A 336 -25.60 0.60 -14.52
N ASN A 337 -25.97 1.73 -15.13
CA ASN A 337 -27.12 1.81 -16.01
C ASN A 337 -26.76 2.62 -17.25
N ALA A 338 -26.68 1.94 -18.39
CA ALA A 338 -26.52 2.58 -19.69
C ALA A 338 -27.89 3.09 -20.18
N LEU A 339 -28.03 4.41 -20.30
CA LEU A 339 -29.29 5.05 -20.73
C LEU A 339 -29.67 4.75 -22.19
N SER A 340 -28.69 4.32 -22.98
CA SER A 340 -28.82 3.88 -24.36
C SER A 340 -27.81 2.76 -24.61
N GLU A 341 -27.83 2.18 -25.81
CA GLU A 341 -26.78 1.24 -26.21
C GLU A 341 -25.40 1.93 -26.13
N LYS A 342 -24.49 1.31 -25.38
CA LYS A 342 -23.11 1.75 -25.18
C LYS A 342 -22.16 0.59 -25.45
N TYR A 343 -21.00 0.92 -25.98
CA TYR A 343 -19.87 0.00 -26.11
C TYR A 343 -18.88 0.37 -25.02
N ILE A 344 -18.79 -0.46 -23.99
CA ILE A 344 -17.67 -0.39 -23.04
C ILE A 344 -16.41 -0.64 -23.86
N LYS A 345 -15.37 0.15 -23.63
CA LYS A 345 -14.06 0.04 -24.29
C LYS A 345 -13.02 -0.43 -23.29
N LYS A 346 -13.02 0.19 -22.11
CA LYS A 346 -12.07 -0.10 -21.03
C LYS A 346 -12.73 -0.03 -19.67
N ILE A 347 -12.19 -0.80 -18.73
CA ILE A 347 -12.47 -0.67 -17.29
C ILE A 347 -11.17 -0.29 -16.58
N GLY A 348 -11.22 0.79 -15.81
CA GLY A 348 -10.10 1.30 -15.04
C GLY A 348 -10.30 1.14 -13.53
N THR A 349 -9.23 0.80 -12.81
CA THR A 349 -9.21 0.82 -11.34
C THR A 349 -7.79 0.97 -10.82
N PHE A 350 -7.66 1.34 -9.55
CA PHE A 350 -6.37 1.49 -8.90
C PHE A 350 -5.83 0.16 -8.37
N ILE A 351 -4.54 -0.06 -8.60
CA ILE A 351 -3.78 -1.21 -8.13
C ILE A 351 -2.76 -0.73 -7.10
N PRO A 352 -2.84 -1.20 -5.84
CA PRO A 352 -2.02 -0.66 -4.75
C PRO A 352 -0.62 -1.25 -4.62
N ARG A 353 -0.30 -2.35 -5.30
CA ARG A 353 1.00 -3.01 -5.13
C ARG A 353 1.49 -3.68 -6.42
N THR A 354 2.81 -3.77 -6.54
CA THR A 354 3.47 -4.69 -7.47
C THR A 354 3.02 -6.14 -7.20
N GLY A 355 2.84 -6.92 -8.25
CA GLY A 355 2.42 -8.32 -8.17
C GLY A 355 0.90 -8.51 -8.04
N SER A 356 0.13 -7.43 -7.83
CA SER A 356 -1.33 -7.50 -7.76
C SER A 356 -1.94 -7.98 -9.07
N ILE A 357 -2.98 -8.80 -8.96
CA ILE A 357 -3.80 -9.28 -10.05
C ILE A 357 -5.23 -8.78 -9.82
N ILE A 358 -5.79 -8.13 -10.82
CA ILE A 358 -7.23 -7.87 -10.92
C ILE A 358 -7.89 -8.87 -11.87
N GLU A 359 -9.04 -9.37 -11.45
CA GLU A 359 -9.97 -10.17 -12.24
C GLU A 359 -11.27 -9.37 -12.39
N LEU A 360 -11.70 -9.15 -13.63
CA LEU A 360 -12.84 -8.29 -14.00
C LEU A 360 -13.86 -9.11 -14.78
N SER A 361 -15.14 -8.97 -14.43
CA SER A 361 -16.25 -9.60 -15.13
C SER A 361 -17.41 -8.61 -15.31
N ILE A 362 -18.07 -8.64 -16.47
CA ILE A 362 -19.24 -7.82 -16.78
C ILE A 362 -20.46 -8.73 -16.94
N TYR A 363 -21.58 -8.37 -16.33
CA TYR A 363 -22.83 -9.12 -16.36
C TYR A 363 -24.03 -8.24 -16.75
N ASN A 364 -25.03 -8.79 -17.43
CA ASN A 364 -26.22 -8.06 -17.88
C ASN A 364 -27.37 -8.03 -16.85
N GLN A 365 -27.35 -8.86 -15.81
CA GLN A 365 -28.39 -8.97 -14.78
C GLN A 365 -27.78 -9.38 -13.43
N LYS A 366 -28.50 -9.07 -12.34
CA LYS A 366 -28.24 -9.59 -10.99
C LYS A 366 -29.51 -10.28 -10.52
N ASN A 367 -29.52 -11.61 -10.51
CA ASN A 367 -30.52 -12.39 -9.79
C ASN A 367 -29.98 -12.66 -8.36
N ASP A 368 -30.56 -13.62 -7.63
CA ASP A 368 -29.99 -14.11 -6.35
C ASP A 368 -28.57 -14.68 -6.50
N THR A 369 -28.12 -14.87 -7.75
CA THR A 369 -26.72 -15.08 -8.18
C THR A 369 -26.34 -14.07 -9.28
N ILE A 370 -25.04 -13.85 -9.47
CA ILE A 370 -24.51 -13.04 -10.57
C ILE A 370 -24.98 -13.65 -11.92
N GLY A 371 -25.56 -12.84 -12.83
CA GLY A 371 -26.28 -13.29 -14.04
C GLY A 371 -25.41 -13.76 -15.21
N ASP A 372 -25.84 -13.51 -16.46
CA ASP A 372 -25.09 -13.94 -17.65
C ASP A 372 -23.78 -13.15 -17.80
N LEU A 373 -22.66 -13.88 -17.86
CA LEU A 373 -21.34 -13.33 -18.09
C LEU A 373 -21.21 -12.83 -19.54
N LEU A 374 -21.00 -11.52 -19.71
CA LEU A 374 -20.78 -10.90 -21.01
C LEU A 374 -19.30 -10.91 -21.41
N LEU A 375 -18.42 -10.59 -20.47
CA LEU A 375 -16.98 -10.54 -20.69
C LEU A 375 -16.23 -10.79 -19.38
N HIS A 376 -15.10 -11.48 -19.48
CA HIS A 376 -14.22 -11.80 -18.36
C HIS A 376 -12.78 -11.54 -18.74
N TYR A 377 -12.00 -11.01 -17.80
CA TYR A 377 -10.59 -10.68 -17.98
C TYR A 377 -9.82 -10.90 -16.69
N ILE A 378 -8.63 -11.49 -16.79
CA ILE A 378 -7.66 -11.59 -15.70
C ILE A 378 -6.40 -10.85 -16.16
N SER A 379 -5.94 -9.92 -15.35
CA SER A 379 -4.70 -9.19 -15.61
C SER A 379 -3.46 -10.04 -15.35
N GLU A 380 -2.37 -9.67 -16.02
CA GLU A 380 -1.04 -10.02 -15.55
C GLU A 380 -0.71 -9.28 -14.25
N PRO A 381 0.20 -9.83 -13.41
CA PRO A 381 0.67 -9.15 -12.21
C PRO A 381 1.17 -7.73 -12.53
N ALA A 382 0.65 -6.75 -11.80
CA ALA A 382 1.00 -5.36 -11.97
C ALA A 382 2.49 -5.11 -11.69
N MET A 383 3.16 -4.33 -12.53
CA MET A 383 4.59 -4.04 -12.38
C MET A 383 4.88 -3.06 -11.24
N CYS A 384 3.91 -2.19 -10.94
CA CYS A 384 3.99 -1.14 -9.93
C CYS A 384 2.58 -0.64 -9.58
N PRO A 385 2.40 0.04 -8.44
CA PRO A 385 1.14 0.71 -8.11
C PRO A 385 0.69 1.73 -9.16
N GLY A 386 -0.60 2.05 -9.17
CA GLY A 386 -1.18 3.09 -10.04
C GLY A 386 -2.57 2.75 -10.54
N PHE A 387 -3.15 3.63 -11.36
CA PHE A 387 -4.46 3.42 -11.98
C PHE A 387 -4.32 2.77 -13.36
N TYR A 388 -4.81 1.54 -13.52
CA TYR A 388 -4.69 0.75 -14.76
C TYR A 388 -6.02 0.75 -15.53
N ALA A 389 -5.99 0.74 -16.86
CA ALA A 389 -7.20 0.67 -17.70
C ALA A 389 -7.16 -0.51 -18.69
N TYR A 390 -7.91 -1.56 -18.35
CA TYR A 390 -7.93 -2.83 -19.07
C TYR A 390 -8.92 -2.79 -20.24
N ASN A 391 -8.53 -3.35 -21.39
CA ASN A 391 -9.41 -3.46 -22.55
C ASN A 391 -10.55 -4.44 -22.24
N MET A 392 -11.77 -3.94 -22.23
CA MET A 392 -12.98 -4.71 -21.90
C MET A 392 -14.11 -4.43 -22.91
N PRO A 393 -13.89 -4.65 -24.22
CA PRO A 393 -14.87 -4.24 -25.22
C PRO A 393 -16.11 -5.13 -25.20
N VAL A 394 -17.22 -4.56 -24.80
CA VAL A 394 -18.51 -5.26 -24.75
C VAL A 394 -19.67 -4.29 -24.93
N LYS A 395 -20.74 -4.77 -25.57
CA LYS A 395 -21.96 -4.00 -25.76
C LYS A 395 -22.87 -4.15 -24.53
N VAL A 396 -23.37 -3.03 -24.02
CA VAL A 396 -24.31 -2.97 -22.90
C VAL A 396 -25.50 -2.06 -23.23
N ASN A 397 -26.66 -2.39 -22.68
CA ASN A 397 -27.87 -1.58 -22.78
C ASN A 397 -28.70 -1.78 -21.50
N GLY A 398 -29.13 -0.70 -20.86
CA GLY A 398 -29.81 -0.76 -19.58
C GLY A 398 -28.87 -1.09 -18.42
N THR A 399 -29.39 -1.80 -17.41
CA THR A 399 -28.62 -2.16 -16.22
C THR A 399 -27.58 -3.23 -16.53
N PHE A 400 -26.37 -3.06 -16.00
CA PHE A 400 -25.31 -4.06 -16.03
C PHE A 400 -24.46 -3.97 -14.76
N TYR A 401 -23.65 -4.99 -14.52
CA TYR A 401 -22.83 -5.12 -13.32
C TYR A 401 -21.37 -5.37 -13.69
N VAL A 402 -20.47 -4.74 -12.94
CA VAL A 402 -19.03 -5.01 -13.02
C VAL A 402 -18.61 -5.64 -11.70
N LEU A 403 -18.11 -6.87 -11.78
CA LEU A 403 -17.47 -7.57 -10.68
C LEU A 403 -15.96 -7.41 -10.82
N ALA A 404 -15.31 -6.97 -9.75
CA ALA A 404 -13.88 -6.84 -9.65
C ALA A 404 -13.41 -7.69 -8.45
N ARG A 405 -12.52 -8.65 -8.70
CA ARG A 405 -11.79 -9.36 -7.64
C ARG A 405 -10.37 -8.83 -7.62
N TYR A 406 -10.02 -8.19 -6.52
CA TYR A 406 -8.68 -7.70 -6.24
C TYR A 406 -7.92 -8.80 -5.53
N TYR A 407 -6.75 -9.15 -6.06
CA TYR A 407 -5.74 -9.94 -5.36
C TYR A 407 -4.47 -9.09 -5.26
N THR A 408 -4.11 -8.70 -4.05
CA THR A 408 -2.96 -7.85 -3.74
C THR A 408 -2.15 -8.53 -2.64
N PRO A 409 -1.11 -9.31 -3.01
CA PRO A 409 -0.27 -10.02 -2.05
C PRO A 409 0.18 -9.12 -0.91
N GLY A 410 -0.02 -9.58 0.32
CA GLY A 410 0.41 -8.89 1.54
C GLY A 410 -0.28 -7.55 1.85
N LEU A 411 -1.39 -7.20 1.18
CA LEU A 411 -2.24 -6.07 1.57
C LEU A 411 -3.63 -6.58 1.94
N THR A 412 -3.99 -6.44 3.21
CA THR A 412 -5.25 -6.96 3.79
C THR A 412 -6.52 -6.23 3.33
N ARG A 413 -6.34 -5.08 2.69
CA ARG A 413 -7.40 -4.16 2.25
C ARG A 413 -7.14 -3.76 0.80
N PRO A 414 -7.56 -4.60 -0.17
CA PRO A 414 -7.13 -4.43 -1.56
C PRO A 414 -8.08 -3.61 -2.44
N ILE A 415 -9.29 -3.25 -1.97
CA ILE A 415 -10.31 -2.56 -2.79
C ILE A 415 -10.10 -1.04 -2.68
N PRO A 416 -9.77 -0.31 -3.76
CA PRO A 416 -9.61 1.14 -3.71
C PRO A 416 -10.97 1.83 -3.53
N ILE A 417 -11.02 2.79 -2.62
CA ILE A 417 -12.24 3.54 -2.31
C ILE A 417 -12.00 5.04 -2.20
N GLU A 418 -13.05 5.80 -2.46
CA GLU A 418 -13.18 7.17 -1.97
C GLU A 418 -14.12 7.18 -0.77
N MET A 419 -13.80 7.99 0.23
CA MET A 419 -14.59 8.19 1.43
C MET A 419 -14.39 9.61 1.94
N GLN A 420 -15.33 10.09 2.76
CA GLN A 420 -15.12 11.33 3.50
C GLN A 420 -13.94 11.14 4.47
N ALA A 421 -13.01 12.09 4.47
CA ALA A 421 -11.80 12.02 5.25
C ALA A 421 -11.50 13.38 5.89
N GLU A 422 -11.47 13.40 7.23
CA GLU A 422 -11.15 14.56 8.04
C GLU A 422 -9.93 14.25 8.93
N ILE A 423 -8.96 15.16 8.97
CA ILE A 423 -7.76 15.04 9.81
C ILE A 423 -7.64 16.29 10.69
N LEU A 424 -7.66 16.09 12.00
CA LEU A 424 -7.55 17.14 13.02
C LEU A 424 -8.48 18.35 12.80
N GLY A 425 -9.74 18.16 12.37
CA GLY A 425 -10.66 19.28 12.14
C GLY A 425 -10.59 19.89 10.73
N GLU A 426 -9.73 19.37 9.85
CA GLU A 426 -9.57 19.85 8.48
C GLU A 426 -9.95 18.74 7.50
N MET A 427 -10.80 19.06 6.53
CA MET A 427 -11.21 18.13 5.48
C MET A 427 -10.06 17.84 4.52
N TYR A 428 -9.78 16.55 4.28
CA TYR A 428 -8.84 16.08 3.26
C TYR A 428 -9.57 15.76 1.95
N ALA A 429 -10.72 15.09 2.05
CA ALA A 429 -11.59 14.75 0.92
C ALA A 429 -13.06 14.73 1.36
N ASP A 430 -13.95 15.31 0.54
CA ASP A 430 -15.40 15.32 0.76
C ASP A 430 -16.18 14.84 -0.48
N PRO A 431 -16.07 13.55 -0.84
CA PRO A 431 -16.74 12.99 -2.02
C PRO A 431 -18.26 12.87 -1.86
N ILE A 432 -18.97 12.79 -2.98
CA ILE A 432 -20.41 12.51 -2.97
C ILE A 432 -20.63 11.00 -2.91
N ILE A 433 -20.85 10.48 -1.69
CA ILE A 433 -21.09 9.04 -1.49
C ILE A 433 -22.48 8.64 -2.01
N GLN A 434 -22.50 7.58 -2.84
CA GLN A 434 -23.73 7.06 -3.43
C GLN A 434 -24.59 6.34 -2.37
N PRO A 435 -25.93 6.31 -2.51
CA PRO A 435 -26.76 5.44 -1.68
C PRO A 435 -26.51 3.95 -1.97
N THR A 436 -26.89 3.11 -1.02
CA THR A 436 -26.89 1.65 -1.17
C THR A 436 -27.74 1.20 -2.36
N GLY A 437 -27.52 -0.03 -2.81
CA GLY A 437 -28.19 -0.60 -3.98
C GLY A 437 -27.46 -0.33 -5.31
N SER A 438 -26.31 0.33 -5.26
CA SER A 438 -25.43 0.58 -6.40
C SER A 438 -24.08 -0.12 -6.31
N GLN A 439 -23.64 -0.49 -5.11
CA GLN A 439 -22.30 -1.00 -4.83
C GLN A 439 -22.35 -2.02 -3.68
N TRP A 440 -21.51 -3.05 -3.77
CA TRP A 440 -21.33 -4.07 -2.73
C TRP A 440 -19.88 -4.52 -2.68
N VAL A 441 -19.45 -4.99 -1.51
CA VAL A 441 -18.16 -5.65 -1.31
C VAL A 441 -18.36 -7.03 -0.71
N SER A 442 -17.39 -7.92 -0.90
CA SER A 442 -17.45 -9.29 -0.40
C SER A 442 -16.07 -9.84 -0.08
N LYS A 443 -16.00 -10.66 0.97
CA LYS A 443 -14.79 -11.40 1.38
C LYS A 443 -14.50 -12.60 0.49
N ASP A 444 -15.50 -13.18 -0.17
CA ASP A 444 -15.43 -14.48 -0.83
C ASP A 444 -16.15 -14.56 -2.17
N GLY A 445 -16.90 -13.53 -2.55
CA GLY A 445 -17.70 -13.46 -3.78
C GLY A 445 -19.09 -14.10 -3.66
N ASN A 446 -19.43 -14.67 -2.50
CA ASN A 446 -20.70 -15.33 -2.24
C ASN A 446 -21.62 -14.45 -1.39
N GLU A 447 -21.10 -13.87 -0.30
CA GLU A 447 -21.85 -13.01 0.62
C GLU A 447 -21.54 -11.53 0.35
N TRP A 448 -22.56 -10.72 0.08
CA TRP A 448 -22.40 -9.34 -0.39
C TRP A 448 -22.87 -8.30 0.62
N GLN A 449 -21.94 -7.48 1.11
CA GLN A 449 -22.21 -6.34 1.97
C GLN A 449 -22.51 -5.10 1.11
N PRO A 450 -23.72 -4.51 1.19
CA PRO A 450 -23.99 -3.22 0.54
C PRO A 450 -23.15 -2.11 1.19
N ILE A 451 -22.67 -1.17 0.36
CA ILE A 451 -21.95 0.03 0.80
C ILE A 451 -22.65 1.28 0.26
N GLY A 452 -22.45 2.41 0.94
CA GLY A 452 -23.03 3.70 0.58
C GLY A 452 -23.29 4.61 1.77
N LYS A 453 -23.81 5.81 1.53
CA LYS A 453 -24.03 6.86 2.55
C LYS A 453 -25.04 6.50 3.64
N ASP A 454 -25.82 5.45 3.41
CA ASP A 454 -26.87 4.94 4.29
C ASP A 454 -26.45 3.66 5.02
N THR A 455 -25.17 3.30 4.95
CA THR A 455 -24.57 2.17 5.68
C THR A 455 -23.46 2.65 6.60
N LYS A 456 -23.78 2.73 7.90
CA LYS A 456 -22.81 3.03 8.96
C LYS A 456 -21.60 2.09 8.85
N ASP A 457 -20.38 2.65 8.97
CA ASP A 457 -19.08 1.98 8.83
C ASP A 457 -18.71 1.49 7.40
N TRP A 458 -19.59 1.66 6.42
CA TRP A 458 -19.40 1.27 5.02
C TRP A 458 -19.69 2.44 4.06
N GLU A 459 -19.50 3.67 4.52
CA GLU A 459 -19.73 4.90 3.74
C GLU A 459 -18.56 5.19 2.80
N ALA A 460 -18.62 4.63 1.59
CA ALA A 460 -17.61 4.85 0.57
C ALA A 460 -18.15 4.58 -0.84
N ASN A 461 -17.46 5.06 -1.86
CA ASN A 461 -17.59 4.57 -3.24
C ASN A 461 -16.36 3.79 -3.64
N ILE A 462 -16.56 2.72 -4.41
CA ILE A 462 -15.45 1.96 -5.04
C ILE A 462 -14.91 2.79 -6.20
N VAL A 463 -13.59 2.93 -6.27
CA VAL A 463 -12.90 3.63 -7.37
C VAL A 463 -12.73 2.68 -8.55
N LEU A 464 -13.70 2.72 -9.46
CA LEU A 464 -13.70 1.95 -10.70
C LEU A 464 -14.42 2.72 -11.81
N HIS A 465 -13.75 2.86 -12.94
CA HIS A 465 -14.23 3.64 -14.08
C HIS A 465 -14.59 2.72 -15.25
N VAL A 466 -15.75 2.93 -15.85
CA VAL A 466 -16.15 2.29 -17.10
C VAL A 466 -16.12 3.34 -18.21
N TYR A 467 -15.15 3.22 -19.11
CA TYR A 467 -14.99 4.09 -20.28
C TYR A 467 -15.74 3.50 -21.45
N ALA A 468 -16.73 4.23 -21.97
CA ALA A 468 -17.63 3.77 -23.01
C ALA A 468 -17.89 4.84 -24.09
N ALA A 469 -18.45 4.39 -25.21
CA ALA A 469 -18.86 5.24 -26.31
C ALA A 469 -20.21 4.79 -26.90
N SER A 470 -21.04 5.73 -27.36
CA SER A 470 -22.16 5.49 -28.26
C SER A 470 -21.66 5.46 -29.69
N THR A 471 -21.17 4.31 -30.16
CA THR A 471 -20.75 4.15 -31.56
C THR A 471 -21.72 3.24 -32.31
N SER A 472 -22.07 3.59 -33.55
CA SER A 472 -22.37 2.58 -34.59
C SER A 472 -21.10 2.09 -35.27
N SER A 473 -20.01 2.88 -35.17
CA SER A 473 -18.69 2.57 -35.72
C SER A 473 -18.14 1.26 -35.15
N PRO A 474 -17.53 0.43 -36.01
CA PRO A 474 -16.95 -0.83 -35.56
C PRO A 474 -15.84 -0.59 -34.52
N VAL A 475 -15.70 -1.51 -33.55
CA VAL A 475 -14.72 -1.44 -32.46
C VAL A 475 -13.71 -2.56 -32.62
N ALA A 476 -12.46 -2.22 -32.91
CA ALA A 476 -11.42 -3.22 -33.11
C ALA A 476 -10.98 -3.81 -31.77
N PHE A 477 -10.96 -5.14 -31.70
CA PHE A 477 -10.36 -5.86 -30.59
C PHE A 477 -10.03 -7.31 -30.98
N PHE A 478 -8.95 -7.85 -30.40
CA PHE A 478 -8.64 -9.26 -30.49
C PHE A 478 -7.81 -9.72 -29.30
N ASP A 479 -7.94 -11.00 -28.98
CA ASP A 479 -7.09 -11.70 -28.03
C ASP A 479 -5.87 -12.29 -28.74
N ALA A 480 -4.74 -12.36 -28.05
CA ALA A 480 -3.58 -13.13 -28.47
C ALA A 480 -3.37 -14.29 -27.49
N SER A 481 -3.00 -15.47 -28.00
CA SER A 481 -2.82 -16.66 -27.16
C SER A 481 -1.61 -16.59 -26.22
N LYS A 482 -0.64 -15.71 -26.51
CA LYS A 482 0.62 -15.53 -25.78
C LYS A 482 1.07 -14.06 -25.89
N LYS A 483 1.76 -13.52 -24.88
CA LYS A 483 2.45 -12.21 -24.94
C LYS A 483 3.93 -12.38 -25.24
N GLU A 484 4.56 -13.46 -24.75
CA GLU A 484 5.87 -13.94 -25.19
C GLU A 484 5.73 -15.22 -26.03
N VAL A 485 6.35 -15.23 -27.21
CA VAL A 485 6.36 -16.36 -28.13
C VAL A 485 7.79 -16.75 -28.49
N CYS A 486 8.04 -18.05 -28.51
CA CYS A 486 9.34 -18.57 -28.89
C CYS A 486 9.60 -18.48 -30.38
N ALA A 487 10.83 -18.14 -30.75
CA ALA A 487 11.28 -18.32 -32.12
C ALA A 487 11.13 -19.80 -32.52
N GLY A 488 10.44 -20.06 -33.63
CA GLY A 488 10.08 -21.41 -34.10
C GLY A 488 8.70 -21.90 -33.66
N SER A 489 7.98 -21.15 -32.81
CA SER A 489 6.64 -21.49 -32.33
C SER A 489 5.53 -20.69 -33.02
N THR A 490 4.28 -20.94 -32.64
CA THR A 490 3.10 -20.23 -33.15
C THR A 490 2.41 -19.41 -32.06
N ILE A 491 1.66 -18.40 -32.49
CA ILE A 491 0.77 -17.56 -31.70
C ILE A 491 -0.56 -17.43 -32.44
N THR A 492 -1.69 -17.48 -31.73
CA THR A 492 -3.03 -17.36 -32.33
C THR A 492 -3.67 -16.04 -31.91
N PHE A 493 -4.19 -15.30 -32.89
CA PHE A 493 -4.94 -14.07 -32.70
C PHE A 493 -6.43 -14.30 -32.99
N THR A 494 -7.30 -14.02 -32.01
CA THR A 494 -8.74 -14.28 -32.08
C THR A 494 -9.51 -12.97 -32.06
N ASN A 495 -10.23 -12.66 -33.15
CA ASN A 495 -11.03 -11.46 -33.24
C ASN A 495 -12.15 -11.41 -32.19
N ARG A 496 -12.30 -10.25 -31.58
CA ARG A 496 -13.34 -9.89 -30.61
C ARG A 496 -13.98 -8.55 -30.94
N SER A 497 -13.78 -8.07 -32.16
CA SER A 497 -14.29 -6.77 -32.61
C SER A 497 -15.81 -6.73 -32.60
N LEU A 498 -16.36 -5.54 -32.36
CA LEU A 498 -17.80 -5.30 -32.28
C LEU A 498 -18.26 -4.34 -33.41
N GLY A 499 -19.57 -4.29 -33.64
CA GLY A 499 -20.20 -3.39 -34.62
C GLY A 499 -20.37 -3.99 -36.01
N ASN A 500 -20.84 -3.17 -36.96
CA ASN A 500 -21.08 -3.59 -38.33
C ASN A 500 -19.77 -3.56 -39.14
N ILE A 501 -19.12 -4.71 -39.29
CA ILE A 501 -17.79 -4.82 -39.91
C ILE A 501 -17.90 -5.42 -41.32
N SER A 502 -17.43 -4.67 -42.31
CA SER A 502 -17.35 -5.09 -43.70
C SER A 502 -16.00 -5.70 -44.08
N THR A 503 -14.89 -5.19 -43.52
CA THR A 503 -13.55 -5.71 -43.85
C THR A 503 -12.65 -5.85 -42.62
N TYR A 504 -11.67 -6.76 -42.74
CA TYR A 504 -10.68 -7.07 -41.73
C TYR A 504 -9.30 -7.09 -42.39
N GLU A 505 -8.39 -6.26 -41.90
CA GLU A 505 -7.00 -6.19 -42.33
C GLU A 505 -6.10 -6.46 -41.12
N TRP A 506 -5.38 -7.59 -41.17
CA TRP A 506 -4.43 -7.97 -40.14
C TRP A 506 -3.00 -7.72 -40.57
N LYS A 507 -2.17 -7.26 -39.63
CA LYS A 507 -0.71 -7.24 -39.72
C LYS A 507 -0.17 -7.89 -38.46
N PHE A 508 0.76 -8.83 -38.57
CA PHE A 508 1.27 -9.55 -37.39
C PHE A 508 2.68 -9.14 -36.96
N GLY A 509 3.29 -8.18 -37.64
CA GLY A 509 4.65 -7.71 -37.37
C GLY A 509 5.68 -8.24 -38.36
N ASN A 510 6.82 -7.56 -38.45
CA ASN A 510 7.86 -7.88 -39.43
C ASN A 510 8.51 -9.23 -39.12
N GLY A 511 8.57 -10.13 -40.10
CA GLY A 511 9.11 -11.48 -39.96
C GLY A 511 8.13 -12.55 -39.45
N ALA A 512 6.91 -12.17 -39.04
CA ALA A 512 5.86 -13.13 -38.72
C ALA A 512 5.25 -13.76 -39.99
N VAL A 513 4.80 -15.02 -39.93
CA VAL A 513 4.32 -15.78 -41.10
C VAL A 513 2.93 -16.39 -40.84
N PRO A 514 1.87 -16.00 -41.58
CA PRO A 514 1.88 -14.93 -42.58
C PRO A 514 2.10 -13.56 -41.92
N SER A 515 2.60 -12.58 -42.67
CA SER A 515 2.81 -11.22 -42.16
C SER A 515 1.51 -10.41 -42.10
N THR A 516 0.52 -10.79 -42.91
CA THR A 516 -0.81 -10.19 -42.99
C THR A 516 -1.87 -11.27 -43.21
N ALA A 517 -3.13 -10.95 -42.87
CA ALA A 517 -4.27 -11.78 -43.19
C ALA A 517 -5.52 -10.93 -43.41
N THR A 518 -6.57 -11.53 -43.98
CA THR A 518 -7.89 -10.94 -44.12
C THR A 518 -8.95 -11.85 -43.50
N GLY A 519 -10.15 -11.30 -43.29
CA GLY A 519 -11.25 -12.01 -42.64
C GLY A 519 -11.15 -12.02 -41.11
N PRO A 520 -12.20 -12.51 -40.43
CA PRO A 520 -12.35 -12.38 -38.98
C PRO A 520 -11.41 -13.26 -38.16
N GLY A 521 -10.66 -14.19 -38.75
CA GLY A 521 -9.85 -15.16 -38.01
C GLY A 521 -10.70 -16.22 -37.27
N PRO A 522 -10.15 -16.90 -36.24
CA PRO A 522 -8.83 -16.67 -35.66
C PRO A 522 -7.70 -16.97 -36.66
N HIS A 523 -6.57 -16.29 -36.50
CA HIS A 523 -5.39 -16.47 -37.33
C HIS A 523 -4.25 -17.05 -36.50
N THR A 524 -3.69 -18.18 -36.93
CA THR A 524 -2.49 -18.75 -36.32
C THR A 524 -1.26 -18.30 -37.11
N VAL A 525 -0.31 -17.70 -36.43
CA VAL A 525 0.87 -17.05 -36.99
C VAL A 525 2.10 -17.76 -36.48
N SER A 526 2.98 -18.17 -37.40
CA SER A 526 4.27 -18.80 -37.10
C SER A 526 5.35 -17.75 -36.95
N ILE A 527 6.18 -17.90 -35.94
CA ILE A 527 7.38 -17.09 -35.71
C ILE A 527 8.58 -17.90 -36.18
N PRO A 528 9.29 -17.51 -37.26
CA PRO A 528 10.44 -18.26 -37.74
C PRO A 528 11.51 -18.45 -36.66
N SER A 529 12.16 -19.62 -36.62
CA SER A 529 13.25 -19.88 -35.67
C SER A 529 14.49 -19.00 -35.89
N THR A 530 14.60 -18.37 -37.07
CA THR A 530 15.66 -17.41 -37.41
C THR A 530 15.40 -15.99 -36.92
N LEU A 531 14.19 -15.70 -36.42
CA LEU A 531 13.84 -14.35 -35.99
C LEU A 531 14.51 -14.06 -34.65
N GLU A 532 15.25 -12.96 -34.57
CA GLU A 532 15.93 -12.54 -33.34
C GLU A 532 14.94 -12.06 -32.28
N GLU A 533 15.40 -11.98 -31.03
CA GLU A 533 14.59 -11.46 -29.93
C GLU A 533 14.23 -10.00 -30.21
N GLN A 534 12.94 -9.73 -30.33
CA GLN A 534 12.44 -8.40 -30.61
C GLN A 534 10.98 -8.28 -30.19
N GLN A 535 10.52 -7.05 -30.04
CA GLN A 535 9.11 -6.76 -29.86
C GLN A 535 8.45 -6.63 -31.23
N LEU A 536 7.32 -7.32 -31.40
CA LEU A 536 6.44 -7.24 -32.56
C LEU A 536 5.11 -6.62 -32.16
N THR A 537 4.44 -6.02 -33.14
CA THR A 537 3.10 -5.44 -32.96
C THR A 537 2.15 -6.12 -33.96
N ALA A 538 1.16 -6.84 -33.43
CA ALA A 538 0.01 -7.25 -34.20
C ALA A 538 -0.99 -6.10 -34.25
N GLN A 539 -1.61 -5.89 -35.41
CA GLN A 539 -2.62 -4.89 -35.64
C GLN A 539 -3.79 -5.53 -36.38
N LEU A 540 -5.00 -5.27 -35.88
CA LEU A 540 -6.24 -5.51 -36.59
C LEU A 540 -6.83 -4.15 -36.92
N LYS A 541 -7.03 -3.87 -38.21
CA LYS A 541 -7.84 -2.76 -38.68
C LYS A 541 -9.14 -3.32 -39.24
N ILE A 542 -10.25 -2.77 -38.80
CA ILE A 542 -11.59 -3.12 -39.29
C ILE A 542 -12.25 -1.89 -39.90
N SER A 543 -13.06 -2.11 -40.93
CA SER A 543 -13.89 -1.05 -41.51
C SER A 543 -15.30 -1.54 -41.73
N GLY A 544 -16.24 -0.62 -41.62
CA GLY A 544 -17.67 -0.83 -41.83
C GLY A 544 -18.33 0.43 -42.38
N PRO A 545 -19.65 0.38 -42.64
CA PRO A 545 -20.40 1.52 -43.14
C PRO A 545 -20.30 2.75 -42.22
N ASP A 546 -20.13 2.49 -40.92
CA ASP A 546 -20.13 3.47 -39.84
C ASP A 546 -18.72 3.97 -39.45
N GLY A 547 -17.67 3.53 -40.14
CA GLY A 547 -16.30 4.01 -39.91
C GLY A 547 -15.22 2.93 -39.88
N VAL A 548 -14.07 3.28 -39.31
CA VAL A 548 -12.87 2.46 -39.25
C VAL A 548 -12.31 2.52 -37.84
N ASP A 549 -11.84 1.37 -37.32
CA ASP A 549 -11.13 1.31 -36.05
C ASP A 549 -9.93 0.36 -36.17
N SER A 550 -8.94 0.51 -35.30
CA SER A 550 -7.79 -0.37 -35.25
C SER A 550 -7.34 -0.66 -33.83
N PHE A 551 -7.00 -1.91 -33.57
CA PHE A 551 -6.45 -2.36 -32.31
C PHE A 551 -5.05 -2.90 -32.53
N MET A 552 -4.14 -2.57 -31.62
CA MET A 552 -2.76 -3.06 -31.64
C MET A 552 -2.47 -3.86 -30.38
N TYR A 553 -1.75 -4.96 -30.55
CA TYR A 553 -1.28 -5.82 -29.48
C TYR A 553 0.22 -6.05 -29.64
N ASN A 554 0.99 -5.65 -28.63
CA ASN A 554 2.43 -5.88 -28.60
C ASN A 554 2.73 -7.24 -27.98
N TYR A 555 3.54 -8.04 -28.66
CA TYR A 555 4.04 -9.33 -28.20
C TYR A 555 5.54 -9.43 -28.46
N ARG A 556 6.25 -10.29 -27.73
CA ARG A 556 7.71 -10.40 -27.81
C ARG A 556 8.14 -11.76 -28.31
N VAL A 557 9.10 -11.75 -29.24
CA VAL A 557 9.84 -12.95 -29.65
C VAL A 557 10.99 -13.13 -28.68
N VAL A 558 11.07 -14.31 -28.06
CA VAL A 558 12.09 -14.65 -27.06
C VAL A 558 12.79 -15.96 -27.40
N LYS A 559 14.03 -16.13 -26.92
CA LYS A 559 14.78 -17.40 -26.92
C LYS A 559 14.66 -18.13 -25.58
N ASN A 560 14.48 -17.37 -24.49
CA ASN A 560 14.20 -17.88 -23.16
C ASN A 560 12.95 -17.20 -22.60
N LEU A 561 12.13 -17.94 -21.87
CA LEU A 561 10.90 -17.38 -21.27
C LEU A 561 11.24 -16.53 -20.06
N THR A 562 10.56 -15.39 -19.91
CA THR A 562 10.52 -14.70 -18.63
C THR A 562 9.64 -15.49 -17.68
N VAL A 563 10.16 -15.83 -16.50
CA VAL A 563 9.42 -16.59 -15.49
C VAL A 563 9.51 -15.85 -14.17
N LEU A 564 8.37 -15.71 -13.50
CA LEU A 564 8.26 -15.24 -12.13
C LEU A 564 7.40 -16.22 -11.32
N ILE A 565 7.46 -16.12 -9.99
CA ILE A 565 6.56 -16.85 -9.09
C ILE A 565 5.84 -15.83 -8.21
N GLY A 566 4.51 -15.84 -8.26
CA GLY A 566 3.68 -15.20 -7.25
C GLY A 566 3.56 -16.11 -6.04
N ALA A 567 3.97 -15.64 -4.87
CA ALA A 567 3.92 -16.35 -3.59
C ALA A 567 3.82 -15.35 -2.43
N PRO A 568 3.32 -15.76 -1.26
CA PRO A 568 3.39 -14.95 -0.05
C PRO A 568 4.84 -14.84 0.46
N ASP A 569 5.18 -13.69 1.05
CA ASP A 569 6.52 -13.41 1.60
C ASP A 569 6.90 -14.36 2.77
N TYR A 570 5.90 -14.81 3.53
CA TYR A 570 6.02 -15.86 4.55
C TYR A 570 4.69 -16.61 4.75
N ILE A 571 4.74 -17.78 5.38
CA ILE A 571 3.55 -18.54 5.83
C ILE A 571 3.76 -19.14 7.22
N LYS A 572 2.69 -19.53 7.90
CA LYS A 572 2.77 -20.22 9.20
C LYS A 572 2.96 -21.73 8.99
N ILE A 573 3.59 -22.42 9.94
CA ILE A 573 3.68 -23.90 9.88
C ILE A 573 2.25 -24.48 9.92
N ARG A 574 1.93 -25.43 9.03
CA ARG A 574 0.60 -26.03 8.78
C ARG A 574 -0.38 -25.24 7.88
N ASP A 575 -0.09 -23.98 7.54
CA ASP A 575 -0.86 -23.26 6.53
C ASP A 575 -0.60 -23.78 5.11
N THR A 576 -1.41 -23.34 4.14
CA THR A 576 -1.19 -23.65 2.72
C THR A 576 -0.85 -22.38 1.94
N ALA A 577 0.37 -22.30 1.39
CA ALA A 577 0.74 -21.26 0.43
C ALA A 577 0.26 -21.61 -0.98
N LYS A 578 -0.24 -20.63 -1.73
CA LYS A 578 -0.44 -20.74 -3.18
C LYS A 578 0.80 -20.19 -3.89
N LEU A 579 1.44 -21.00 -4.71
CA LEU A 579 2.56 -20.60 -5.56
C LEU A 579 2.08 -20.62 -7.02
N THR A 580 2.20 -19.50 -7.74
CA THR A 580 1.73 -19.38 -9.13
C THR A 580 2.87 -18.97 -10.04
N ALA A 581 3.20 -19.80 -11.02
CA ALA A 581 4.15 -19.47 -12.07
C ALA A 581 3.52 -18.46 -13.04
N ILE A 582 4.23 -17.37 -13.28
CA ILE A 582 3.83 -16.31 -14.20
C ILE A 582 4.79 -16.38 -15.39
N ALA A 583 4.34 -17.02 -16.46
CA ALA A 583 5.03 -17.14 -17.74
C ALA A 583 4.04 -17.59 -18.83
N ASP A 584 4.24 -17.14 -20.08
CA ASP A 584 3.52 -17.61 -21.27
C ASP A 584 4.07 -18.95 -21.78
N ALA A 585 3.90 -19.98 -20.96
CA ALA A 585 4.45 -21.31 -21.18
C ALA A 585 3.39 -22.36 -21.46
N ASP A 586 3.76 -23.41 -22.19
CA ASP A 586 2.90 -24.56 -22.46
C ASP A 586 2.96 -25.59 -21.31
N SER A 587 4.02 -25.56 -20.50
CA SER A 587 4.22 -26.48 -19.37
C SER A 587 5.07 -25.85 -18.27
N TYR A 588 4.90 -26.37 -17.04
CA TYR A 588 5.63 -25.94 -15.85
C TYR A 588 6.22 -27.16 -15.14
N LEU A 589 7.33 -26.97 -14.44
CA LEU A 589 7.95 -27.98 -13.58
C LEU A 589 8.51 -27.33 -12.33
N TRP A 590 7.98 -27.71 -11.16
CA TRP A 590 8.37 -27.18 -9.86
C TRP A 590 9.36 -28.09 -9.12
N TYR A 591 10.30 -27.48 -8.41
CA TYR A 591 11.30 -28.14 -7.59
C TYR A 591 11.58 -27.38 -6.28
N PRO A 592 11.73 -28.05 -5.13
CA PRO A 592 11.45 -29.47 -4.93
C PRO A 592 9.94 -29.73 -4.99
N SER A 593 9.55 -30.91 -5.48
CA SER A 593 8.13 -31.31 -5.50
C SER A 593 7.61 -31.74 -4.13
N SER A 594 8.50 -31.98 -3.17
CA SER A 594 8.14 -32.30 -1.79
C SER A 594 7.30 -31.17 -1.18
N ASN A 595 6.22 -31.53 -0.50
CA ASN A 595 5.29 -30.61 0.17
C ASN A 595 4.47 -29.72 -0.77
N LEU A 596 4.53 -29.94 -2.09
CA LEU A 596 3.64 -29.31 -3.07
C LEU A 596 2.45 -30.23 -3.41
N SER A 597 1.29 -29.65 -3.73
CA SER A 597 0.11 -30.40 -4.17
C SER A 597 0.32 -31.18 -5.47
N ASP A 598 1.11 -30.60 -6.38
CA ASP A 598 1.61 -31.23 -7.60
C ASP A 598 2.91 -30.50 -8.00
N SER A 599 3.49 -30.87 -9.15
CA SER A 599 4.73 -30.25 -9.65
C SER A 599 4.66 -29.76 -11.08
N THR A 600 3.51 -29.84 -11.76
CA THR A 600 3.40 -29.56 -13.19
C THR A 600 2.37 -28.50 -13.54
N SER A 601 1.51 -28.15 -12.58
CA SER A 601 0.50 -27.12 -12.75
C SER A 601 1.13 -25.72 -12.73
N LYS A 602 0.48 -24.77 -13.43
CA LYS A 602 0.83 -23.34 -13.33
C LYS A 602 0.75 -22.85 -11.88
N THR A 603 -0.24 -23.34 -11.14
CA THR A 603 -0.45 -23.05 -9.72
C THR A 603 -0.28 -24.32 -8.91
N VAL A 604 0.55 -24.28 -7.88
CA VAL A 604 0.76 -25.36 -6.91
C VAL A 604 0.53 -24.86 -5.49
N TYR A 605 0.23 -25.76 -4.57
CA TYR A 605 -0.01 -25.43 -3.17
C TYR A 605 1.06 -26.03 -2.27
N PHE A 606 1.75 -25.20 -1.49
CA PHE A 606 2.80 -25.59 -0.56
C PHE A 606 2.26 -25.75 0.87
N ARG A 607 2.47 -26.92 1.49
CA ARG A 607 2.12 -27.20 2.89
C ARG A 607 3.36 -27.56 3.71
N PRO A 608 3.89 -26.63 4.53
CA PRO A 608 5.15 -26.83 5.22
C PRO A 608 5.05 -27.85 6.37
N GLN A 609 6.07 -28.71 6.47
CA GLN A 609 6.23 -29.67 7.58
C GLN A 609 7.19 -29.15 8.67
N HIS A 610 8.04 -28.19 8.33
CA HIS A 610 9.06 -27.62 9.20
C HIS A 610 9.18 -26.12 8.97
N THR A 611 9.68 -25.40 9.97
CA THR A 611 9.94 -23.96 9.92
C THR A 611 11.25 -23.63 9.19
N GLY A 612 11.47 -22.35 8.94
CA GLY A 612 12.63 -21.82 8.22
C GLY A 612 12.36 -21.51 6.76
N LEU A 613 13.42 -21.28 6.00
CA LEU A 613 13.34 -20.81 4.62
C LEU A 613 13.19 -21.98 3.64
N HIS A 614 12.11 -22.01 2.87
CA HIS A 614 11.85 -23.02 1.84
C HIS A 614 12.06 -22.44 0.45
N LYS A 615 12.95 -23.07 -0.33
CA LYS A 615 13.33 -22.58 -1.66
C LYS A 615 12.55 -23.34 -2.74
N PHE A 616 11.87 -22.61 -3.63
CA PHE A 616 11.13 -23.19 -4.76
C PHE A 616 11.62 -22.61 -6.08
N THR A 617 11.89 -23.50 -7.04
CA THR A 617 12.24 -23.17 -8.41
C THR A 617 11.14 -23.68 -9.34
N VAL A 618 10.65 -22.84 -10.25
CA VAL A 618 9.80 -23.28 -11.36
C VAL A 618 10.54 -23.14 -12.68
N THR A 619 10.45 -24.16 -13.52
CA THR A 619 10.89 -24.14 -14.92
C THR A 619 9.65 -24.07 -15.80
N ALA A 620 9.51 -23.02 -16.58
CA ALA A 620 8.45 -22.89 -17.59
C ALA A 620 9.03 -23.24 -18.97
N SER A 621 8.29 -23.98 -19.80
CA SER A 621 8.73 -24.38 -21.15
C SER A 621 7.63 -24.14 -22.21
N SER A 622 8.03 -23.64 -23.38
CA SER A 622 7.15 -23.32 -24.52
C SER A 622 7.94 -23.60 -25.80
N GLY A 623 7.56 -24.63 -26.57
CA GLY A 623 8.39 -25.11 -27.68
C GLY A 623 9.85 -25.38 -27.26
N SER A 624 10.82 -24.70 -27.90
CA SER A 624 12.24 -24.81 -27.56
C SER A 624 12.71 -23.89 -26.43
N CYS A 625 11.94 -22.89 -26.02
CA CYS A 625 12.36 -22.00 -24.94
C CYS A 625 12.12 -22.63 -23.58
N LYS A 626 13.01 -22.29 -22.65
CA LYS A 626 12.82 -22.52 -21.23
C LYS A 626 13.13 -21.24 -20.46
N GLY A 627 12.52 -21.10 -19.31
CA GLY A 627 12.89 -20.10 -18.32
C GLY A 627 12.77 -20.71 -16.93
N THR A 628 13.56 -20.21 -15.99
CA THR A 628 13.53 -20.70 -14.60
C THR A 628 13.51 -19.54 -13.64
N TYR A 629 12.69 -19.61 -12.60
CA TYR A 629 12.68 -18.63 -11.52
C TYR A 629 12.70 -19.32 -10.17
N THR A 630 13.34 -18.68 -9.18
CA THR A 630 13.47 -19.25 -7.84
C THR A 630 13.09 -18.22 -6.79
N ILE A 631 12.27 -18.64 -5.83
CA ILE A 631 11.87 -17.86 -4.67
C ILE A 631 12.25 -18.58 -3.37
N ASN A 632 12.18 -17.83 -2.28
CA ASN A 632 12.23 -18.36 -0.92
C ASN A 632 10.93 -18.00 -0.20
N VAL A 633 10.28 -18.96 0.43
CA VAL A 633 9.11 -18.78 1.29
C VAL A 633 9.54 -19.03 2.73
N ASN A 634 9.41 -18.03 3.60
CA ASN A 634 9.76 -18.17 5.01
C ASN A 634 8.61 -18.82 5.80
N VAL A 635 8.86 -19.94 6.48
CA VAL A 635 7.87 -20.63 7.31
C VAL A 635 8.15 -20.33 8.77
N LYS A 636 7.24 -19.63 9.45
CA LYS A 636 7.40 -19.25 10.86
C LYS A 636 6.71 -20.24 11.81
N GLN A 637 7.26 -20.38 13.01
CA GLN A 637 6.63 -21.11 14.12
C GLN A 637 5.84 -20.10 14.95
N PRO A 638 4.59 -20.38 15.31
CA PRO A 638 3.88 -19.59 16.29
C PRO A 638 4.62 -19.55 17.64
N PRO A 639 4.41 -18.50 18.46
CA PRO A 639 4.94 -18.44 19.82
C PRO A 639 4.56 -19.66 20.66
N ILE A 640 5.38 -20.03 21.65
CA ILE A 640 5.10 -21.23 22.48
C ILE A 640 3.76 -21.11 23.24
N ASN A 641 3.37 -19.88 23.54
CA ASN A 641 2.16 -19.54 24.26
C ASN A 641 1.01 -19.10 23.34
N ASP A 642 1.02 -19.57 22.08
CA ASP A 642 -0.08 -19.42 21.14
C ASP A 642 -1.38 -20.03 21.67
N ASP A 643 -1.30 -21.24 22.25
CA ASP A 643 -2.45 -21.89 22.89
C ASP A 643 -2.55 -21.50 24.37
N ALA A 644 -3.77 -21.18 24.82
CA ALA A 644 -4.08 -20.94 26.22
C ALA A 644 -3.55 -22.03 27.18
N CYS A 645 -3.51 -23.29 26.78
CA CYS A 645 -2.95 -24.38 27.59
C CYS A 645 -1.42 -24.30 27.78
N ASN A 646 -0.74 -23.52 26.96
CA ASN A 646 0.69 -23.23 27.06
C ASN A 646 0.99 -21.86 27.67
N ALA A 647 0.00 -21.23 28.32
CA ALA A 647 0.14 -19.90 28.90
C ALA A 647 1.34 -19.78 29.86
N ILE A 648 2.16 -18.77 29.62
CA ILE A 648 3.36 -18.48 30.42
C ILE A 648 2.96 -17.85 31.75
N LEU A 649 3.53 -18.37 32.85
CA LEU A 649 3.32 -17.79 34.19
C LEU A 649 4.13 -16.49 34.34
N LEU A 650 3.46 -15.38 34.62
CA LEU A 650 4.07 -14.08 34.85
C LEU A 650 4.30 -13.81 36.35
N PRO A 651 5.52 -13.41 36.75
CA PRO A 651 5.79 -12.89 38.09
C PRO A 651 5.34 -11.43 38.23
N LEU A 652 5.31 -10.92 39.47
CA LEU A 652 5.21 -9.48 39.72
C LEU A 652 6.42 -8.75 39.12
N GLY A 653 6.19 -7.57 38.55
CA GLY A 653 7.19 -6.76 37.86
C GLY A 653 7.15 -6.89 36.33
N LYS A 654 8.17 -6.37 35.67
CA LYS A 654 8.29 -6.36 34.20
C LYS A 654 8.86 -7.68 33.67
N SER A 655 8.24 -8.22 32.62
CA SER A 655 8.61 -9.45 31.90
C SER A 655 8.65 -9.21 30.38
N GLY A 656 9.43 -10.00 29.65
CA GLY A 656 9.62 -9.91 28.20
C GLY A 656 11.09 -9.75 27.78
N PRO A 657 11.37 -9.52 26.48
CA PRO A 657 10.38 -9.33 25.41
C PRO A 657 9.66 -10.64 25.07
N TYR A 658 8.37 -10.51 24.73
CA TYR A 658 7.53 -11.53 24.12
C TYR A 658 7.15 -11.09 22.71
N THR A 659 6.59 -12.00 21.91
CA THR A 659 6.10 -11.67 20.57
C THR A 659 4.83 -12.44 20.27
N ASN A 660 3.93 -11.82 19.51
CA ASN A 660 2.77 -12.50 18.91
C ASN A 660 2.98 -12.81 17.42
N VAL A 661 4.17 -12.55 16.87
CA VAL A 661 4.45 -12.79 15.45
C VAL A 661 4.21 -14.26 15.12
N GLY A 662 3.27 -14.52 14.23
CA GLY A 662 2.91 -15.88 13.82
C GLY A 662 1.93 -16.61 14.75
N ALA A 663 1.41 -15.96 15.80
CA ALA A 663 0.35 -16.51 16.64
C ALA A 663 -0.96 -16.72 15.85
N THR A 664 -1.88 -17.53 16.37
CA THR A 664 -3.14 -17.93 15.75
C THR A 664 -4.29 -17.84 16.75
N VAL A 665 -5.50 -18.07 16.26
CA VAL A 665 -6.69 -18.17 17.12
C VAL A 665 -7.07 -19.61 17.28
N GLU A 666 -6.93 -20.12 18.49
CA GLU A 666 -7.30 -21.50 18.78
C GLU A 666 -8.80 -21.64 19.11
N PRO A 667 -9.45 -22.79 18.80
CA PRO A 667 -10.88 -22.97 19.02
C PRO A 667 -11.36 -22.77 20.48
N ASN A 668 -10.46 -22.93 21.45
CA ASN A 668 -10.68 -22.74 22.89
C ASN A 668 -10.52 -21.28 23.35
N GLU A 669 -10.20 -20.36 22.45
CA GLU A 669 -9.98 -18.96 22.80
C GLU A 669 -11.30 -18.18 22.84
N PRO A 670 -11.60 -17.50 23.96
CA PRO A 670 -12.66 -16.52 24.04
C PRO A 670 -12.27 -15.24 23.30
N MET A 671 -13.28 -14.54 22.82
CA MET A 671 -13.18 -13.18 22.35
C MET A 671 -14.00 -12.31 23.32
N PRO A 672 -13.40 -11.30 23.98
CA PRO A 672 -14.15 -10.29 24.69
C PRO A 672 -15.20 -9.63 23.79
N ALA A 673 -16.28 -9.12 24.38
CA ALA A 673 -17.24 -8.36 23.59
C ALA A 673 -16.54 -7.13 22.97
N ASP A 674 -16.83 -6.83 21.71
CA ASP A 674 -16.08 -5.89 20.90
C ASP A 674 -16.83 -4.55 20.74
N THR A 675 -17.47 -4.09 21.81
CA THR A 675 -18.44 -2.99 21.75
C THR A 675 -17.89 -1.61 22.13
N SER A 676 -16.79 -1.51 22.88
CA SER A 676 -16.20 -0.25 23.35
C SER A 676 -14.69 -0.42 23.53
N CYS A 677 -13.92 0.62 23.19
CA CYS A 677 -12.47 0.66 23.39
C CYS A 677 -12.07 0.99 24.83
N TYR A 678 -13.03 1.42 25.65
CA TYR A 678 -12.77 2.09 26.92
C TYR A 678 -13.50 1.44 28.10
N ASP A 679 -14.36 0.44 27.86
CA ASP A 679 -15.04 -0.24 28.96
C ASP A 679 -14.16 -1.39 29.46
N GLU A 680 -14.08 -1.55 30.77
CA GLU A 680 -13.16 -2.48 31.46
C GLU A 680 -13.41 -3.98 31.19
N LYS A 681 -14.28 -4.35 30.24
CA LYS A 681 -14.63 -5.74 29.88
C LYS A 681 -14.88 -5.92 28.39
N THR A 682 -14.44 -4.99 27.57
CA THR A 682 -14.62 -5.05 26.13
C THR A 682 -13.30 -4.70 25.43
N TRP A 683 -13.20 -5.09 24.18
CA TRP A 683 -12.13 -4.64 23.28
C TRP A 683 -12.69 -3.68 22.25
N CYS A 684 -11.81 -2.92 21.59
CA CYS A 684 -12.24 -2.23 20.40
C CYS A 684 -12.77 -3.23 19.38
N ASN A 685 -13.76 -2.78 18.62
CA ASN A 685 -14.25 -3.51 17.49
C ASN A 685 -13.17 -3.49 16.39
N GLU A 686 -12.25 -4.48 16.34
CA GLU A 686 -11.06 -4.40 15.45
C GLU A 686 -10.76 -5.65 14.59
N GLY A 687 -11.75 -6.52 14.41
CA GLY A 687 -11.63 -7.68 13.52
C GLY A 687 -11.61 -9.01 14.26
N GLY A 688 -11.83 -8.94 15.57
CA GLY A 688 -11.84 -10.09 16.46
C GLY A 688 -10.44 -10.59 16.75
N LEU A 689 -10.40 -11.71 17.43
CA LEU A 689 -9.16 -12.36 17.82
C LEU A 689 -8.35 -12.79 16.59
N GLN A 690 -7.03 -12.60 16.59
CA GLN A 690 -6.18 -12.85 15.40
C GLN A 690 -4.84 -13.51 15.70
N ASN A 691 -3.98 -12.84 16.46
CA ASN A 691 -2.62 -13.28 16.78
C ASN A 691 -2.49 -13.33 18.31
N SER A 692 -3.39 -14.07 18.95
CA SER A 692 -3.49 -14.03 20.41
C SER A 692 -2.45 -14.92 21.07
N VAL A 693 -1.90 -14.43 22.18
CA VAL A 693 -0.92 -15.15 22.98
C VAL A 693 -1.32 -15.11 24.44
N TRP A 694 -0.98 -16.18 25.15
CA TRP A 694 -1.53 -16.44 26.47
C TRP A 694 -0.49 -16.40 27.58
N PHE A 695 -0.92 -15.85 28.70
CA PHE A 695 -0.17 -15.77 29.93
C PHE A 695 -1.08 -16.13 31.10
N LYS A 696 -0.51 -16.32 32.28
CA LYS A 696 -1.25 -16.52 33.50
C LYS A 696 -0.54 -15.85 34.66
N VAL A 697 -1.31 -15.45 35.66
CA VAL A 697 -0.80 -14.83 36.88
C VAL A 697 -1.50 -15.43 38.09
N ILE A 698 -0.78 -15.53 39.21
CA ILE A 698 -1.37 -15.90 40.50
C ILE A 698 -1.78 -14.63 41.21
N GLY A 699 -3.06 -14.54 41.61
CA GLY A 699 -3.64 -13.41 42.33
C GLY A 699 -2.76 -13.00 43.51
N PRO A 700 -2.26 -11.75 43.55
CA PRO A 700 -1.34 -11.31 44.59
C PRO A 700 -1.97 -11.35 45.98
N ALA A 701 -1.13 -11.41 47.01
CA ALA A 701 -1.58 -11.41 48.41
C ALA A 701 -2.36 -10.14 48.80
N THR A 702 -2.16 -9.05 48.07
CA THR A 702 -2.88 -7.77 48.24
C THR A 702 -4.35 -7.86 47.80
N GLY A 703 -4.72 -8.87 47.00
CA GLY A 703 -6.04 -8.98 46.39
C GLY A 703 -6.25 -8.03 45.21
N LYS A 704 -5.20 -7.34 44.75
CA LYS A 704 -5.22 -6.40 43.62
C LYS A 704 -4.24 -6.84 42.55
N LEU A 705 -4.62 -6.68 41.29
CA LEU A 705 -3.80 -6.98 40.12
C LEU A 705 -3.88 -5.82 39.13
N SER A 706 -2.73 -5.34 38.68
CA SER A 706 -2.65 -4.40 37.57
C SER A 706 -1.75 -4.98 36.47
N ILE A 707 -2.06 -4.70 35.21
CA ILE A 707 -1.36 -5.22 34.04
C ILE A 707 -1.09 -4.05 33.10
N ASP A 708 0.12 -3.92 32.59
CA ASP A 708 0.53 -2.89 31.64
C ASP A 708 1.37 -3.52 30.53
N THR A 709 1.20 -3.07 29.29
CA THR A 709 1.95 -3.56 28.13
C THR A 709 2.67 -2.43 27.43
N LYS A 710 3.86 -2.73 26.91
CA LYS A 710 4.67 -1.76 26.15
C LYS A 710 5.30 -2.42 24.93
N GLY A 711 5.29 -1.76 23.78
CA GLY A 711 5.94 -2.27 22.56
C GLY A 711 5.00 -2.14 21.36
N MET A 712 4.66 -3.26 20.73
CA MET A 712 3.59 -3.30 19.73
C MET A 712 2.25 -2.88 20.35
N ASP A 713 1.33 -2.41 19.52
CA ASP A 713 -0.02 -2.07 19.94
C ASP A 713 -0.80 -3.33 20.32
N THR A 714 -1.31 -3.39 21.55
CA THR A 714 -1.90 -4.63 22.12
C THR A 714 -3.29 -4.43 22.68
N GLN A 715 -4.07 -5.50 22.72
CA GLN A 715 -5.30 -5.67 23.48
C GLN A 715 -5.11 -6.69 24.59
N ILE A 716 -5.66 -6.47 25.78
CA ILE A 716 -5.51 -7.38 26.93
C ILE A 716 -6.88 -7.82 27.42
N ALA A 717 -7.03 -9.12 27.72
CA ALA A 717 -8.18 -9.64 28.45
C ALA A 717 -7.76 -10.60 29.56
N VAL A 718 -8.52 -10.62 30.65
CA VAL A 718 -8.25 -11.41 31.84
C VAL A 718 -9.46 -12.28 32.16
N TYR A 719 -9.21 -13.58 32.27
CA TYR A 719 -10.23 -14.61 32.48
C TYR A 719 -10.00 -15.35 33.78
N LYS A 720 -11.11 -15.73 34.42
CA LYS A 720 -11.12 -16.63 35.57
C LYS A 720 -11.59 -18.01 35.13
N SER A 721 -10.65 -18.94 35.01
CA SER A 721 -10.94 -20.33 34.66
C SER A 721 -10.13 -21.31 35.50
N ASP A 722 -10.74 -22.42 35.88
CA ASP A 722 -10.07 -23.53 36.59
C ASP A 722 -9.20 -24.39 35.65
N THR A 723 -9.44 -24.36 34.34
CA THR A 723 -8.68 -25.14 33.34
C THR A 723 -8.48 -24.35 32.05
N CYS A 724 -7.39 -24.62 31.32
CA CYS A 724 -7.11 -23.96 30.05
C CYS A 724 -8.10 -24.33 28.93
N THR A 725 -8.65 -25.54 28.95
CA THR A 725 -9.57 -26.04 27.92
C THR A 725 -10.97 -25.42 27.99
N ASN A 726 -11.33 -24.79 29.12
CA ASN A 726 -12.65 -24.21 29.34
C ASN A 726 -12.64 -22.67 29.35
N ILE A 727 -11.54 -22.02 28.99
CA ILE A 727 -11.42 -20.55 29.04
C ILE A 727 -12.49 -19.88 28.15
N LYS A 728 -12.88 -20.49 27.03
CA LYS A 728 -13.97 -19.99 26.17
C LYS A 728 -15.32 -19.78 26.86
N ASN A 729 -15.62 -20.59 27.88
CA ASN A 729 -16.87 -20.51 28.66
C ASN A 729 -16.65 -19.89 30.04
N SER A 730 -15.50 -19.26 30.26
CA SER A 730 -15.09 -18.74 31.56
C SER A 730 -15.49 -17.28 31.76
N ASP A 731 -15.47 -16.82 33.01
CA ASP A 731 -15.85 -15.46 33.35
C ASP A 731 -14.75 -14.48 32.91
N LEU A 732 -15.07 -13.63 31.94
CA LEU A 732 -14.27 -12.45 31.63
C LEU A 732 -14.27 -11.50 32.84
N VAL A 733 -13.09 -11.30 33.41
CA VAL A 733 -12.89 -10.51 34.64
C VAL A 733 -12.62 -9.06 34.28
N ALA A 734 -11.75 -8.85 33.29
CA ALA A 734 -11.44 -7.54 32.74
C ALA A 734 -10.96 -7.64 31.30
N ALA A 735 -11.10 -6.58 30.51
CA ALA A 735 -10.45 -6.39 29.24
C ALA A 735 -10.18 -4.90 29.03
N ASN A 736 -9.11 -4.58 28.30
CA ASN A 736 -8.84 -3.22 27.86
C ASN A 736 -7.98 -3.21 26.59
N ASP A 737 -8.08 -2.12 25.84
CA ASP A 737 -7.40 -1.88 24.56
C ASP A 737 -6.45 -0.68 24.67
N ASP A 738 -6.99 0.49 25.03
CA ASP A 738 -6.21 1.73 25.10
C ASP A 738 -6.03 2.23 26.54
N TYR A 739 -4.83 2.75 26.84
CA TYR A 739 -4.56 3.51 28.06
C TYR A 739 -4.40 5.01 27.81
N TYR A 740 -5.27 5.80 28.44
CA TYR A 740 -5.45 7.24 28.20
C TYR A 740 -4.29 8.16 28.62
N LEU A 741 -3.22 7.67 29.26
CA LEU A 741 -2.37 8.55 30.10
C LEU A 741 -0.85 8.44 29.96
N THR A 742 -0.24 7.45 29.32
CA THR A 742 1.25 7.35 29.37
C THR A 742 2.03 7.20 28.07
N GLU A 743 1.53 6.56 27.01
CA GLU A 743 2.12 6.58 25.66
C GLU A 743 1.02 6.11 24.66
N PRO A 744 1.07 6.48 23.38
CA PRO A 744 0.18 5.86 22.37
C PRO A 744 0.51 4.36 22.23
N TYR A 745 -0.52 3.51 22.02
CA TYR A 745 -0.41 2.07 21.72
C TYR A 745 -0.15 1.12 22.92
N GLU A 746 -0.47 1.53 24.16
CA GLU A 746 -0.34 0.70 25.36
C GLU A 746 -1.73 0.28 25.90
N ALA A 747 -1.95 -1.03 26.11
CA ALA A 747 -3.09 -1.54 26.88
C ALA A 747 -2.72 -1.72 28.34
N ALA A 748 -3.65 -1.39 29.23
CA ALA A 748 -3.45 -1.62 30.66
C ALA A 748 -4.75 -1.85 31.43
N ILE A 749 -4.70 -2.68 32.47
CA ILE A 749 -5.80 -2.99 33.40
C ILE A 749 -5.36 -2.53 34.80
N TYR A 750 -6.19 -1.70 35.45
CA TYR A 750 -5.85 -1.04 36.73
C TYR A 750 -6.65 -1.66 37.89
N GLU A 751 -5.96 -2.04 38.96
CA GLU A 751 -6.55 -2.39 40.26
C GLU A 751 -7.65 -3.47 40.23
N LEU A 752 -7.53 -4.44 39.34
CA LEU A 752 -8.45 -5.56 39.23
C LEU A 752 -8.54 -6.32 40.55
N ASP A 753 -9.75 -6.47 41.07
CA ASP A 753 -10.01 -7.28 42.26
C ASP A 753 -9.79 -8.77 41.96
N VAL A 754 -8.83 -9.37 42.65
CA VAL A 754 -8.47 -10.78 42.49
C VAL A 754 -8.43 -11.52 43.81
N VAL A 755 -8.68 -12.83 43.78
CA VAL A 755 -8.57 -13.67 44.96
C VAL A 755 -7.12 -14.10 45.13
N PRO A 756 -6.48 -13.81 46.29
CA PRO A 756 -5.12 -14.25 46.56
C PRO A 756 -4.92 -15.76 46.30
N GLY A 757 -3.86 -16.11 45.57
CA GLY A 757 -3.52 -17.50 45.27
C GLY A 757 -4.35 -18.16 44.16
N LYS A 758 -5.35 -17.49 43.59
CA LYS A 758 -6.10 -18.01 42.42
C LYS A 758 -5.38 -17.67 41.12
N THR A 759 -5.46 -18.56 40.14
CA THR A 759 -4.87 -18.33 38.80
C THR A 759 -5.84 -17.55 37.93
N TYR A 760 -5.32 -16.54 37.24
CA TYR A 760 -6.00 -15.75 36.22
C TYR A 760 -5.26 -15.92 34.90
N TRP A 761 -6.00 -16.06 33.81
CA TRP A 761 -5.45 -16.24 32.46
C TRP A 761 -5.51 -14.90 31.74
N ILE A 762 -4.42 -14.50 31.12
CA ILE A 762 -4.26 -13.23 30.44
C ILE A 762 -4.09 -13.54 28.96
N GLN A 763 -5.00 -13.02 28.14
CA GLN A 763 -4.92 -13.06 26.69
C GLN A 763 -4.37 -11.71 26.23
N ILE A 764 -3.41 -11.74 25.32
CA ILE A 764 -2.88 -10.54 24.67
C ILE A 764 -2.97 -10.75 23.16
N ASP A 765 -3.64 -9.84 22.46
CA ASP A 765 -3.70 -9.82 20.99
C ASP A 765 -3.13 -8.50 20.46
N GLY A 766 -2.89 -8.41 19.15
CA GLY A 766 -2.51 -7.17 18.48
C GLY A 766 -3.73 -6.31 18.15
N SER A 767 -3.67 -5.02 18.45
CA SER A 767 -4.69 -4.03 18.08
C SER A 767 -4.72 -3.79 16.54
N GLY A 768 -5.71 -3.04 16.04
CA GLY A 768 -5.79 -2.56 14.65
C GLY A 768 -6.07 -3.61 13.57
N GLY A 769 -6.48 -4.82 13.96
CA GLY A 769 -6.69 -5.92 13.02
C GLY A 769 -5.43 -6.71 12.72
N GLY A 770 -4.71 -7.11 13.78
CA GLY A 770 -3.68 -8.14 13.69
C GLY A 770 -2.25 -7.59 13.64
N VAL A 771 -1.99 -6.49 14.34
CA VAL A 771 -0.62 -6.01 14.57
C VAL A 771 0.24 -7.14 15.14
N GLU A 772 1.41 -7.34 14.53
CA GLU A 772 2.42 -8.30 15.01
C GLU A 772 3.67 -7.53 15.47
N GLY A 773 4.29 -7.96 16.56
CA GLY A 773 5.52 -7.32 17.05
C GLY A 773 6.08 -7.93 18.33
N GLU A 774 7.05 -7.22 18.91
CA GLU A 774 7.59 -7.51 20.24
C GLU A 774 6.94 -6.61 21.28
N PHE A 775 6.72 -7.13 22.48
CA PHE A 775 6.14 -6.38 23.59
C PHE A 775 6.64 -6.88 24.96
N TYR A 776 6.44 -6.06 25.97
CA TYR A 776 6.74 -6.31 27.37
C TYR A 776 5.47 -6.24 28.19
N ILE A 777 5.39 -7.00 29.29
CA ILE A 777 4.25 -7.00 30.22
C ILE A 777 4.76 -6.63 31.61
N THR A 778 4.07 -5.73 32.30
CA THR A 778 4.32 -5.40 33.70
C THR A 778 3.13 -5.83 34.55
N ILE A 779 3.38 -6.62 35.59
CA ILE A 779 2.37 -7.04 36.56
C ILE A 779 2.58 -6.30 37.89
N GLY A 780 1.56 -5.60 38.37
CA GLY A 780 1.53 -4.91 39.67
C GLY A 780 0.53 -5.52 40.64
N ASP A 781 0.75 -5.32 41.94
CA ASP A 781 -0.14 -5.75 43.03
C ASP A 781 -0.88 -4.56 43.70
N GLY A 782 -0.96 -3.42 42.99
CA GLY A 782 -1.60 -2.15 43.36
C GLY A 782 -1.77 -1.21 42.16
N PRO A 783 -2.23 0.05 42.34
CA PRO A 783 -2.53 0.97 41.24
C PRO A 783 -1.30 1.32 40.43
N LEU A 784 -1.45 1.25 39.11
CA LEU A 784 -0.54 1.87 38.15
C LEU A 784 -0.88 3.38 38.12
N GLY A 785 0.10 4.29 38.21
CA GLY A 785 -0.12 5.72 37.89
C GLY A 785 0.01 6.79 38.98
N GLU A 786 0.12 6.49 40.27
CA GLU A 786 0.52 7.48 41.31
C GLU A 786 1.79 7.07 42.07
N SER A 787 2.79 6.54 41.37
CA SER A 787 4.17 6.43 41.88
C SER A 787 5.21 6.05 40.81
N GLN A 788 5.14 6.66 39.61
CA GLN A 788 6.29 6.65 38.68
C GLN A 788 7.18 7.90 38.79
N LYS A 789 7.30 8.46 40.00
CA LYS A 789 8.65 8.58 40.54
C LYS A 789 8.99 7.20 41.06
N TYR A 790 10.03 6.57 40.51
CA TYR A 790 10.77 5.54 41.22
C TYR A 790 11.38 6.13 42.50
N THR A 791 10.53 6.52 43.46
CA THR A 791 10.88 6.77 44.84
C THR A 791 10.75 5.43 45.51
N SER A 792 11.90 4.75 45.57
CA SER A 792 12.30 3.85 46.64
C SER A 792 11.25 2.83 47.07
N ILE A 793 11.59 1.56 46.86
CA ILE A 793 11.25 0.47 47.76
C ILE A 793 11.75 0.85 49.18
N ALA A 794 11.03 1.72 49.86
CA ALA A 794 11.31 2.21 51.20
C ALA A 794 9.98 2.55 51.87
N ALA A 795 9.26 1.52 52.27
CA ALA A 795 8.50 1.47 53.53
C ALA A 795 7.67 0.19 53.68
N ARG A 796 8.20 -0.99 53.33
CA ARG A 796 7.81 -2.23 54.01
C ARG A 796 9.05 -3.08 54.21
N LYS A 797 9.35 -3.39 55.48
CA LYS A 797 10.19 -4.53 55.84
C LYS A 797 9.52 -5.78 55.26
N ILE A 798 9.90 -6.17 54.06
CA ILE A 798 9.64 -7.49 53.52
C ILE A 798 11.00 -7.95 53.03
N ASP A 799 11.42 -9.12 53.46
CA ASP A 799 12.55 -9.85 52.89
C ASP A 799 12.34 -9.94 51.37
N ALA A 800 12.90 -8.98 50.62
CA ALA A 800 12.66 -8.83 49.19
C ALA A 800 13.38 -9.95 48.43
N GLN A 801 12.64 -11.00 48.10
CA GLN A 801 13.09 -12.04 47.19
C GLN A 801 12.68 -11.65 45.77
N ALA A 802 13.64 -11.34 44.91
CA ALA A 802 13.42 -11.23 43.46
C ALA A 802 13.77 -12.58 42.81
N GLN A 803 12.82 -13.19 42.10
CA GLN A 803 13.05 -14.40 41.32
C GLN A 803 13.27 -14.00 39.85
N LEU A 804 14.43 -14.35 39.30
CA LEU A 804 14.79 -14.09 37.91
C LEU A 804 14.84 -15.41 37.15
N PHE A 805 14.14 -15.51 36.02
CA PHE A 805 14.13 -16.67 35.14
C PHE A 805 14.94 -16.36 33.87
N PRO A 806 16.22 -16.73 33.81
CA PRO A 806 17.05 -16.46 32.64
C PRO A 806 16.56 -17.26 31.42
N ASN A 807 16.47 -16.59 30.27
CA ASN A 807 16.31 -17.18 28.94
C ASN A 807 17.37 -16.53 28.03
N PRO A 808 18.36 -17.26 27.48
CA PRO A 808 18.51 -18.72 27.45
C PRO A 808 18.86 -19.35 28.81
N ASN A 809 18.61 -20.66 28.93
CA ASN A 809 18.82 -21.47 30.13
C ASN A 809 20.25 -22.05 30.28
N GLU A 810 21.17 -21.63 29.41
CA GLU A 810 22.59 -22.00 29.40
C GLU A 810 23.48 -20.75 29.12
N GLY A 811 24.76 -20.79 29.51
CA GLY A 811 25.73 -19.70 29.28
C GLY A 811 25.96 -18.76 30.48
N ASN A 812 26.58 -17.61 30.25
CA ASN A 812 26.86 -16.64 31.33
C ASN A 812 25.79 -15.55 31.34
N PHE A 813 25.23 -15.22 32.50
CA PHE A 813 24.37 -14.06 32.63
C PHE A 813 24.83 -13.10 33.72
N THR A 814 24.59 -11.83 33.48
CA THR A 814 24.94 -10.74 34.39
C THR A 814 23.68 -10.20 35.02
N VAL A 815 23.61 -10.28 36.35
CA VAL A 815 22.54 -9.65 37.13
C VAL A 815 23.00 -8.26 37.51
N TRP A 816 22.25 -7.26 37.05
CA TRP A 816 22.42 -5.86 37.44
C TRP A 816 21.48 -5.55 38.60
N TYR A 817 22.01 -4.90 39.64
CA TYR A 817 21.22 -4.47 40.78
C TYR A 817 21.78 -3.18 41.37
N THR A 818 20.89 -2.34 41.90
CA THR A 818 21.24 -1.11 42.58
C THR A 818 20.87 -1.26 44.05
N SER A 819 21.82 -0.98 44.94
CA SER A 819 21.55 -0.97 46.38
C SER A 819 21.54 0.47 46.90
N PRO A 820 20.46 0.92 47.56
CA PRO A 820 20.35 2.29 48.06
C PRO A 820 21.12 2.51 49.37
N SER A 821 21.60 1.45 50.04
CA SER A 821 22.36 1.53 51.29
C SER A 821 23.33 0.36 51.43
N PRO A 822 24.42 0.46 52.21
CA PRO A 822 25.33 -0.66 52.40
C PRO A 822 24.62 -1.87 53.02
N GLU A 823 24.49 -2.96 52.27
CA GLU A 823 23.78 -4.16 52.73
C GLU A 823 24.41 -5.46 52.20
N ASN A 824 24.06 -6.57 52.85
CA ASN A 824 24.44 -7.91 52.42
C ASN A 824 23.37 -8.47 51.49
N ILE A 825 23.70 -8.61 50.21
CA ILE A 825 22.78 -9.12 49.19
C ILE A 825 23.06 -10.60 49.00
N LYS A 826 22.09 -11.46 49.32
CA LYS A 826 22.18 -12.91 49.08
C LYS A 826 21.51 -13.24 47.75
N ILE A 827 22.29 -13.70 46.79
CA ILE A 827 21.79 -14.20 45.51
C ILE A 827 21.73 -15.72 45.60
N THR A 828 20.55 -16.29 45.39
CA THR A 828 20.32 -17.74 45.42
C THR A 828 19.68 -18.16 44.11
N LEU A 829 20.27 -19.15 43.44
CA LEU A 829 19.74 -19.80 42.25
C LEU A 829 19.06 -21.11 42.66
N LEU A 830 17.86 -21.33 42.15
CA LEU A 830 17.08 -22.55 42.37
C LEU A 830 16.93 -23.33 41.06
N SER A 831 16.91 -24.67 41.13
CA SER A 831 16.45 -25.52 40.05
C SER A 831 14.94 -25.37 39.86
N VAL A 832 14.42 -25.88 38.74
CA VAL A 832 12.96 -25.96 38.51
C VAL A 832 12.23 -26.80 39.57
N GLU A 833 12.93 -27.70 40.27
CA GLU A 833 12.40 -28.42 41.44
C GLU A 833 12.61 -27.67 42.78
N GLY A 834 13.08 -26.42 42.74
CA GLY A 834 13.30 -25.59 43.93
C GLY A 834 14.59 -25.91 44.70
N LYS A 835 15.51 -26.69 44.13
CA LYS A 835 16.79 -27.03 44.78
C LYS A 835 17.80 -25.90 44.62
N VAL A 836 18.46 -25.47 45.69
CA VAL A 836 19.53 -24.46 45.60
C VAL A 836 20.71 -25.02 44.79
N ILE A 837 20.99 -24.40 43.63
CA ILE A 837 22.13 -24.72 42.76
C ILE A 837 23.32 -23.82 43.06
N TYR A 838 23.07 -22.56 43.42
CA TYR A 838 24.09 -21.57 43.74
C TYR A 838 23.58 -20.63 44.84
N SER A 839 24.44 -20.23 45.78
CA SER A 839 24.10 -19.20 46.76
C SER A 839 25.34 -18.43 47.18
N LYS A 840 25.31 -17.10 47.07
CA LYS A 840 26.42 -16.23 47.46
C LYS A 840 25.93 -14.93 48.08
N ILE A 841 26.63 -14.49 49.12
CA ILE A 841 26.39 -13.21 49.78
C ILE A 841 27.41 -12.19 49.27
N HIS A 842 26.91 -11.05 48.82
CA HIS A 842 27.70 -9.92 48.35
C HIS A 842 27.51 -8.75 49.33
N THR A 843 28.59 -8.36 50.01
CA THR A 843 28.61 -7.14 50.81
C THR A 843 29.02 -5.98 49.90
N LYS A 844 28.14 -5.00 49.70
CA LYS A 844 28.39 -3.86 48.80
C LYS A 844 27.94 -2.55 49.45
N SER A 845 28.61 -1.45 49.12
CA SER A 845 28.21 -0.09 49.50
C SER A 845 26.93 0.35 48.78
N ALA A 846 26.42 1.56 48.99
CA ALA A 846 25.35 2.09 48.12
C ALA A 846 25.89 2.34 46.69
N GLY A 847 25.14 1.98 45.65
CA GLY A 847 25.53 2.17 44.25
C GLY A 847 24.99 1.10 43.29
N ASP A 848 25.35 1.23 42.01
CA ASP A 848 25.03 0.25 40.96
C ASP A 848 26.09 -0.86 40.92
N TYR A 849 25.63 -2.11 40.84
CA TYR A 849 26.48 -3.28 40.83
C TYR A 849 26.04 -4.27 39.76
N SER A 850 27.01 -5.09 39.36
CA SER A 850 26.75 -6.27 38.55
C SER A 850 27.46 -7.48 39.15
N THR A 851 26.85 -8.65 38.96
CA THR A 851 27.51 -9.93 39.22
C THR A 851 27.24 -10.87 38.06
N THR A 852 28.29 -11.49 37.54
CA THR A 852 28.17 -12.50 36.49
C THR A 852 28.07 -13.87 37.14
N LEU A 853 27.02 -14.60 36.78
CA LEU A 853 26.79 -15.98 37.19
C LEU A 853 27.12 -16.87 35.99
N ASN A 854 27.97 -17.88 36.21
CA ASN A 854 28.39 -18.81 35.18
C ASN A 854 27.59 -20.11 35.30
N PHE A 855 27.01 -20.57 34.21
CA PHE A 855 26.22 -21.81 34.13
C PHE A 855 27.02 -22.85 33.36
N PRO A 856 27.34 -24.01 33.98
CA PRO A 856 27.89 -25.13 33.24
C PRO A 856 26.86 -25.78 32.33
#